data_AF-A0A8D9ACB9-F1
#
_entry.id   AF-A0A8D9ACB9-F1
#
_cell.length_a   1.000
_cell.length_b   1.000
_cell.length_c   1.000
_cell.angle_alpha   90.00
_cell.angle_beta   90.00
_cell.angle_gamma   90.00
#
_symmetry.space_group_name_H-M   'P 1'
#
loop_
_entity.id
_entity.type
_entity.pdbx_description
1 polymer ?
#
loop_
_entity_poly.entity_id
_entity_poly.type
_entity_poly.pdbx_seq_one_letter_code
_entity_poly.pdbx_strand_id
1 'polypeptide(L)'
;MGELVEPWHSKQVELLDRHLQLLHLYSQAKENLAAHKGNYFKQSCKRNDRSLEFAPINLHLQRMWAHSESLKKCDFYDVITVGAFTAHSHKSKNGGLIKLLQQLKESPLDNASGCSANNQKIAMAHDAIQAIKQLRREVVDAMRSLMTLAKAKQTTGMLPICDDMMNKTGILLSLWDPGLVEEALAFIDEHKVSHLTNSGSPDDTALVMMSPFRRITQQLNLDLKSPDLDLMELQTPDSPQRQCISNLLNLAKTNGTNKSNDNSQFIIFPDAEVEEDTSGQNIKPKTDENSNLEPHSNSTPVQTNSNRTNNNETRNQNESNVRTELTNVNGDSANGIRDRNGIGGDVGRKFLDTQEMCSSPSANYYRPCEEPEPWDLTQLNIEASVMCLVSKVKFLCGRCGSPAPRVKSKAPQRSSTFREESASKISNPLDTGTPQPESLPASINSSCPPPPRKGNKFTDGLDLSCISDWPAELRPAMKKLRLAMDGLLKTARLTHSVFRLTEDRKAAQRACNVRYRRHVCFSQALTALVTALMTRLLCRKPDPIFLHILTTIGPLVCFEGLLSYYGEEVDAWGDMIVAIEDLATVNFTITRIKKGSDFTPKVVGSRNALGVLLPVPDVILSLLPVSQSFTHVFRVTPVFFNIGINEKATLAETLGTTKPQIQSNVDNFDRLNEYYHRFRRLSVPVSHRLPSLPRLMDNMKLATHTTKSKNVEILQTAAKIARMMRGLRLTSCKSAKDRTGMSCTLEQVDILSTEYDLAEHEYQKALDCMRSEGCRRENTAKNIGVRKYAFNTLQLMTFPTLYKPPPGTYGSAQT
;
A
#
# COMPACT_ATOMS: atom_id res chain seq x y z
N MET A 1 26.88 -2.97 -7.82
CA MET A 1 27.04 -2.30 -9.13
C MET A 1 28.25 -1.41 -9.06
N GLY A 2 28.17 -0.22 -8.44
CA GLY A 2 29.30 0.73 -8.48
C GLY A 2 29.31 1.48 -9.81
N GLU A 3 30.48 1.96 -10.23
CA GLU A 3 30.66 2.57 -11.55
C GLU A 3 30.82 1.49 -12.62
N LEU A 4 30.14 1.70 -13.75
CA LEU A 4 30.15 0.81 -14.91
C LEU A 4 30.81 1.53 -16.09
N VAL A 5 31.25 0.79 -17.10
CA VAL A 5 31.70 1.37 -18.37
C VAL A 5 30.51 1.86 -19.20
N GLU A 6 30.76 2.74 -20.17
CA GLU A 6 29.73 3.11 -21.16
C GLU A 6 29.45 1.94 -22.12
N PRO A 7 28.20 1.78 -22.62
CA PRO A 7 27.04 2.66 -22.48
C PRO A 7 26.20 2.44 -21.20
N TRP A 8 26.66 1.58 -20.28
CA TRP A 8 25.87 1.18 -19.11
C TRP A 8 25.89 2.23 -17.99
N HIS A 9 26.93 3.06 -17.91
CA HIS A 9 26.94 4.22 -17.01
C HIS A 9 25.84 5.22 -17.39
N SER A 10 25.74 5.61 -18.66
CA SER A 10 24.66 6.49 -19.15
C SER A 10 23.26 5.93 -18.84
N LYS A 11 23.04 4.62 -19.03
CA LYS A 11 21.77 3.96 -18.63
C LYS A 11 21.54 3.96 -17.11
N GLN A 12 22.59 3.76 -16.32
CA GLN A 12 22.53 3.79 -14.85
C GLN A 12 22.15 5.19 -14.34
N VAL A 13 22.71 6.24 -14.94
CA VAL A 13 22.35 7.63 -14.64
C VAL A 13 20.91 7.93 -15.05
N GLU A 14 20.46 7.51 -16.25
CA GLU A 14 19.05 7.74 -16.68
C GLU A 14 18.04 7.03 -15.75
N LEU A 15 18.30 5.79 -15.32
CA LEU A 15 17.41 5.10 -14.38
C LEU A 15 17.39 5.76 -12.99
N LEU A 16 18.53 6.28 -12.53
CA LEU A 16 18.61 7.03 -11.27
C LEU A 16 17.84 8.36 -11.37
N ASP A 17 18.02 9.11 -12.45
CA ASP A 17 17.29 10.35 -12.73
C ASP A 17 15.78 10.14 -12.75
N ARG A 18 15.28 9.17 -13.54
CA ARG A 18 13.85 8.78 -13.56
C ARG A 18 13.30 8.44 -12.17
N HIS A 19 14.11 7.83 -11.30
CA HIS A 19 13.73 7.51 -9.92
C HIS A 19 13.73 8.74 -8.99
N LEU A 20 14.67 9.67 -9.16
CA LEU A 20 14.70 10.94 -8.43
C LEU A 20 13.57 11.88 -8.88
N GLN A 21 13.26 11.93 -10.17
CA GLN A 21 12.11 12.64 -10.74
C GLN A 21 10.78 12.16 -10.12
N LEU A 22 10.59 10.84 -9.97
CA LEU A 22 9.43 10.29 -9.25
C LEU A 22 9.39 10.70 -7.77
N LEU A 23 10.52 10.69 -7.08
CA LEU A 23 10.60 11.11 -5.67
C LEU A 23 10.31 12.61 -5.51
N HIS A 24 10.77 13.45 -6.43
CA HIS A 24 10.45 14.87 -6.49
C HIS A 24 8.94 15.07 -6.70
N LEU A 25 8.32 14.41 -7.68
CA LEU A 25 6.87 14.49 -7.93
C LEU A 25 6.03 14.09 -6.70
N TYR A 26 6.38 12.99 -6.01
CA TYR A 26 5.66 12.59 -4.79
C TYR A 26 5.89 13.55 -3.61
N SER A 27 7.07 14.16 -3.49
CA SER A 27 7.39 15.14 -2.44
C SER A 27 6.66 16.45 -2.68
N GLN A 28 6.71 16.98 -3.91
CA GLN A 28 5.98 18.16 -4.35
C GLN A 28 4.46 17.98 -4.21
N ALA A 29 3.91 16.81 -4.55
CA ALA A 29 2.49 16.52 -4.33
C ALA A 29 2.11 16.51 -2.84
N LYS A 30 2.96 15.97 -1.96
CA LYS A 30 2.77 16.00 -0.50
C LYS A 30 2.85 17.44 0.05
N GLU A 31 3.79 18.24 -0.43
CA GLU A 31 3.96 19.65 -0.04
C GLU A 31 2.79 20.51 -0.50
N ASN A 32 2.33 20.36 -1.75
CA ASN A 32 1.13 21.01 -2.27
C ASN A 32 -0.11 20.72 -1.41
N LEU A 33 -0.30 19.45 -0.99
CA LEU A 33 -1.40 19.06 -0.11
C LEU A 33 -1.26 19.63 1.31
N ALA A 34 -0.04 19.79 1.83
CA ALA A 34 0.21 20.39 3.14
C ALA A 34 0.10 21.93 3.13
N ALA A 35 0.41 22.58 2.00
CA ALA A 35 0.35 24.02 1.82
C ALA A 35 -1.03 24.53 1.38
N HIS A 36 -1.96 23.64 0.99
CA HIS A 36 -3.29 23.99 0.49
C HIS A 36 -4.18 24.62 1.58
N LYS A 37 -4.36 25.94 1.50
CA LYS A 37 -5.23 26.75 2.38
C LYS A 37 -6.66 26.95 1.85
N GLY A 38 -7.08 26.13 0.87
CA GLY A 38 -8.39 26.24 0.23
C GLY A 38 -9.48 25.38 0.88
N ASN A 39 -10.53 25.06 0.11
CA ASN A 39 -11.58 24.14 0.53
C ASN A 39 -11.01 22.79 0.99
N TYR A 40 -11.56 22.21 2.07
CA TYR A 40 -11.18 20.90 2.63
C TYR A 40 -11.49 19.68 1.73
N PHE A 41 -11.75 19.88 0.44
CA PHE A 41 -12.00 18.84 -0.56
C PHE A 41 -11.60 19.34 -1.96
N LYS A 42 -11.22 18.42 -2.86
CA LYS A 42 -10.91 18.76 -4.25
C LYS A 42 -12.21 18.96 -5.06
N GLN A 43 -12.52 20.20 -5.41
CA GLN A 43 -13.70 20.56 -6.21
C GLN A 43 -13.67 19.93 -7.62
N SER A 44 -14.84 19.63 -8.20
CA SER A 44 -14.97 18.98 -9.50
C SER A 44 -14.49 19.82 -10.69
N CYS A 45 -14.49 21.15 -10.57
CA CYS A 45 -13.88 22.06 -11.54
C CYS A 45 -12.34 21.90 -11.54
N LYS A 46 -11.74 21.69 -10.36
CA LYS A 46 -10.32 21.38 -10.17
C LYS A 46 -9.95 19.93 -10.51
N ARG A 47 -10.78 19.17 -11.24
CA ARG A 47 -10.49 17.76 -11.58
C ARG A 47 -9.12 17.58 -12.26
N ASN A 48 -8.76 18.50 -13.16
CA ASN A 48 -7.51 18.49 -13.93
C ASN A 48 -6.30 19.08 -13.16
N ASP A 49 -6.50 19.61 -11.95
CA ASP A 49 -5.46 20.23 -11.13
C ASP A 49 -4.45 19.17 -10.66
N ARG A 50 -3.18 19.33 -11.08
CA ARG A 50 -2.05 18.44 -10.74
C ARG A 50 -1.59 18.58 -9.30
N SER A 51 -1.62 19.80 -8.74
CA SER A 51 -1.20 20.05 -7.36
C SER A 51 -1.99 19.22 -6.35
N LEU A 52 -3.22 18.85 -6.72
CA LEU A 52 -4.14 18.04 -5.93
C LEU A 52 -4.41 16.66 -6.55
N GLU A 53 -3.59 16.10 -7.45
CA GLU A 53 -3.99 14.89 -8.22
C GLU A 53 -4.15 13.61 -7.39
N PHE A 54 -3.40 13.46 -6.30
CA PHE A 54 -3.56 12.35 -5.35
C PHE A 54 -4.81 12.50 -4.46
N ALA A 55 -5.39 13.70 -4.35
CA ALA A 55 -6.59 13.92 -3.55
C ALA A 55 -7.87 13.48 -4.30
N PRO A 56 -8.76 12.69 -3.67
CA PRO A 56 -10.01 12.26 -4.29
C PRO A 56 -10.93 13.45 -4.56
N ILE A 57 -11.48 13.51 -5.77
CA ILE A 57 -12.40 14.57 -6.19
C ILE A 57 -13.73 14.45 -5.43
N ASN A 58 -14.21 15.58 -4.90
CA ASN A 58 -15.57 15.78 -4.39
C ASN A 58 -15.99 14.71 -3.36
N LEU A 59 -15.02 14.31 -2.52
CA LEU A 59 -15.17 13.36 -1.42
C LEU A 59 -16.01 13.97 -0.28
N HIS A 60 -17.18 13.40 -0.03
CA HIS A 60 -18.06 13.82 1.06
C HIS A 60 -18.80 12.64 1.69
N LEU A 61 -18.92 12.67 3.02
CA LEU A 61 -19.93 11.88 3.73
C LEU A 61 -21.32 12.45 3.46
N GLN A 62 -22.25 11.61 3.03
CA GLN A 62 -23.70 11.86 3.05
C GLN A 62 -24.30 11.00 4.16
N ARG A 63 -24.85 11.65 5.19
CA ARG A 63 -25.45 11.00 6.36
C ARG A 63 -26.92 11.35 6.42
N MET A 64 -27.77 10.32 6.36
CA MET A 64 -29.18 10.44 6.75
C MET A 64 -29.32 9.89 8.17
N TRP A 65 -29.88 10.67 9.08
CA TRP A 65 -30.41 10.16 10.35
C TRP A 65 -31.91 9.99 10.18
N ALA A 66 -32.43 8.82 10.53
CA ALA A 66 -33.86 8.52 10.43
C ALA A 66 -34.37 7.99 11.77
N HIS A 67 -35.49 8.54 12.22
CA HIS A 67 -36.17 8.17 13.45
C HIS A 67 -37.67 8.00 13.18
N SER A 68 -38.26 6.95 13.74
CA SER A 68 -39.70 6.75 13.81
C SER A 68 -40.07 6.27 15.21
N GLU A 69 -40.98 7.00 15.86
CA GLU A 69 -41.51 6.68 17.18
C GLU A 69 -42.44 5.45 17.12
N SER A 70 -43.31 5.38 16.11
CA SER A 70 -44.24 4.26 15.91
C SER A 70 -43.51 2.92 15.71
N LEU A 71 -42.35 2.95 15.04
CA LEU A 71 -41.50 1.78 14.85
C LEU A 71 -40.45 1.59 15.96
N LYS A 72 -40.36 2.53 16.91
CA LYS A 72 -39.32 2.62 17.94
C LYS A 72 -37.90 2.47 17.36
N LYS A 73 -37.70 3.01 16.15
CA LYS A 73 -36.49 2.83 15.33
C LYS A 73 -35.72 4.13 15.19
N CYS A 74 -34.40 4.07 15.27
CA CYS A 74 -33.50 5.22 15.18
C CYS A 74 -32.12 4.74 14.71
N ASP A 75 -31.69 5.10 13.50
CA ASP A 75 -30.35 4.75 12.99
C ASP A 75 -29.81 5.78 11.98
N PHE A 76 -28.51 5.71 11.71
CA PHE A 76 -27.80 6.51 10.72
C PHE A 76 -27.47 5.68 9.48
N TYR A 77 -27.62 6.29 8.31
CA TYR A 77 -27.29 5.71 7.01
C TYR A 77 -26.21 6.57 6.36
N ASP A 78 -25.02 5.99 6.21
CA ASP A 78 -23.80 6.66 5.79
C ASP A 78 -23.40 6.19 4.39
N VAL A 79 -23.29 7.11 3.44
CA VAL A 79 -22.79 6.86 2.08
C VAL A 79 -21.68 7.85 1.78
N ILE A 80 -20.50 7.35 1.37
CA ILE A 80 -19.40 8.22 0.94
C ILE A 80 -19.55 8.51 -0.57
N THR A 81 -19.85 9.76 -0.93
CA THR A 81 -19.79 10.18 -2.35
C THR A 81 -18.39 10.60 -2.73
N VAL A 82 -17.87 10.11 -3.85
CA VAL A 82 -16.51 10.42 -4.33
C VAL A 82 -16.43 10.39 -5.86
N GLY A 83 -15.44 11.06 -6.44
CA GLY A 83 -15.19 11.07 -7.88
C GLY A 83 -14.78 9.69 -8.42
N ALA A 84 -14.56 9.60 -9.73
CA ALA A 84 -13.89 8.44 -10.29
C ALA A 84 -12.44 8.40 -9.81
N PHE A 85 -11.92 7.21 -9.49
CA PHE A 85 -10.51 7.05 -9.09
C PHE A 85 -9.62 7.06 -10.33
N THR A 86 -9.29 8.25 -10.84
CA THR A 86 -8.59 8.43 -12.12
C THR A 86 -7.67 9.65 -12.12
N ALA A 87 -6.56 9.55 -12.86
CA ALA A 87 -5.63 10.64 -13.08
C ALA A 87 -6.13 11.57 -14.21
N HIS A 88 -7.15 12.39 -13.95
CA HIS A 88 -7.73 13.33 -14.92
C HIS A 88 -6.71 14.31 -15.54
N SER A 89 -5.65 14.64 -14.79
CA SER A 89 -4.49 15.42 -15.22
C SER A 89 -3.64 14.74 -16.31
N HIS A 90 -3.82 13.45 -16.54
CA HIS A 90 -3.22 12.65 -17.60
C HIS A 90 -4.29 12.31 -18.66
N LYS A 91 -4.47 13.22 -19.64
CA LYS A 91 -5.23 12.95 -20.87
C LYS A 91 -4.69 11.69 -21.53
N SER A 92 -5.39 10.56 -21.39
CA SER A 92 -4.86 9.29 -21.91
C SER A 92 -5.14 9.18 -23.40
N LYS A 93 -4.09 9.33 -24.22
CA LYS A 93 -4.14 8.91 -25.64
C LYS A 93 -4.21 7.38 -25.76
N ASN A 94 -3.68 6.67 -24.76
CA ASN A 94 -3.40 5.23 -24.85
C ASN A 94 -4.47 4.37 -24.14
N GLY A 95 -5.17 4.93 -23.14
CA GLY A 95 -6.30 4.32 -22.41
C GLY A 95 -6.13 4.28 -20.88
N GLY A 96 -7.12 3.74 -20.17
CA GLY A 96 -7.10 3.55 -18.71
C GLY A 96 -6.24 2.37 -18.24
N LEU A 97 -6.07 2.22 -16.91
CA LEU A 97 -5.13 1.26 -16.31
C LEU A 97 -5.34 -0.20 -16.73
N ILE A 98 -6.56 -0.67 -17.02
CA ILE A 98 -6.76 -2.03 -17.56
C ILE A 98 -5.99 -2.20 -18.87
N LYS A 99 -6.25 -1.33 -19.86
CA LYS A 99 -5.60 -1.38 -21.18
C LYS A 99 -4.09 -1.14 -21.08
N LEU A 100 -3.66 -0.24 -20.21
CA LEU A 100 -2.23 0.04 -19.98
C LEU A 100 -1.49 -1.14 -19.32
N LEU A 101 -2.10 -1.81 -18.35
CA LEU A 101 -1.52 -3.02 -17.72
C LEU A 101 -1.59 -4.24 -18.65
N GLN A 102 -2.61 -4.31 -19.51
CA GLN A 102 -2.70 -5.29 -20.57
C GLN A 102 -1.58 -5.07 -21.60
N GLN A 103 -1.34 -3.85 -22.07
CA GLN A 103 -0.22 -3.50 -22.96
C GLN A 103 1.18 -3.78 -22.36
N LEU A 104 1.33 -3.79 -21.04
CA LEU A 104 2.56 -4.21 -20.35
C LEU A 104 2.69 -5.73 -20.18
N LYS A 105 1.63 -6.50 -20.48
CA LYS A 105 1.64 -7.97 -20.53
C LYS A 105 1.65 -8.52 -21.96
N GLU A 106 1.02 -7.80 -22.89
CA GLU A 106 0.83 -8.16 -24.30
C GLU A 106 1.92 -7.61 -25.23
N SER A 107 3.09 -7.28 -24.68
CA SER A 107 4.31 -7.02 -25.45
C SER A 107 5.19 -8.24 -25.83
N PRO A 108 4.76 -9.54 -25.86
CA PRO A 108 5.63 -10.64 -26.28
C PRO A 108 5.47 -11.04 -27.76
N LEU A 109 4.69 -10.32 -28.58
CA LEU A 109 4.37 -10.72 -29.96
C LEU A 109 5.40 -10.28 -31.02
N ASP A 110 6.25 -9.29 -30.74
CA ASP A 110 7.37 -8.93 -31.62
C ASP A 110 8.52 -9.94 -31.45
N ASN A 111 8.41 -11.04 -32.20
CA ASN A 111 9.26 -12.25 -32.16
C ASN A 111 10.73 -12.04 -32.62
N ALA A 112 11.27 -10.82 -32.49
CA ALA A 112 12.54 -10.38 -33.06
C ALA A 112 13.46 -9.65 -32.07
N SER A 113 13.14 -9.57 -30.76
CA SER A 113 14.05 -8.96 -29.78
C SER A 113 14.03 -9.61 -28.39
N GLY A 114 15.19 -9.65 -27.72
CA GLY A 114 15.34 -10.19 -26.35
C GLY A 114 14.63 -9.39 -25.24
N CYS A 115 13.95 -8.29 -25.59
CA CYS A 115 13.24 -7.42 -24.64
C CYS A 115 12.15 -8.17 -23.86
N SER A 116 11.40 -9.06 -24.53
CA SER A 116 10.33 -9.86 -23.89
C SER A 116 10.86 -10.73 -22.75
N ALA A 117 11.93 -11.50 -23.02
CA ALA A 117 12.56 -12.36 -22.02
C ALA A 117 13.13 -11.55 -20.84
N ASN A 118 13.78 -10.41 -21.10
CA ASN A 118 14.33 -9.57 -20.03
C ASN A 118 13.23 -9.00 -19.11
N ASN A 119 12.08 -8.59 -19.66
CA ASN A 119 10.94 -8.14 -18.85
C ASN A 119 10.40 -9.25 -17.92
N GLN A 120 10.45 -10.51 -18.36
CA GLN A 120 10.11 -11.65 -17.50
C GLN A 120 11.16 -11.87 -16.39
N LYS A 121 12.46 -11.76 -16.70
CA LYS A 121 13.54 -11.81 -15.68
C LYS A 121 13.41 -10.70 -14.63
N ILE A 122 13.08 -9.48 -15.05
CA ILE A 122 12.78 -8.34 -14.16
C ILE A 122 11.63 -8.68 -13.20
N ALA A 123 10.53 -9.23 -13.72
CA ALA A 123 9.36 -9.59 -12.91
C ALA A 123 9.68 -10.69 -11.90
N MET A 124 10.33 -11.78 -12.34
CA MET A 124 10.75 -12.88 -11.47
C MET A 124 11.70 -12.41 -10.36
N ALA A 125 12.73 -11.63 -10.70
CA ALA A 125 13.67 -11.08 -9.73
C ALA A 125 13.00 -10.08 -8.74
N HIS A 126 12.04 -9.27 -9.21
CA HIS A 126 11.24 -8.41 -8.35
C HIS A 126 10.39 -9.20 -7.36
N ASP A 127 9.67 -10.22 -7.82
CA ASP A 127 8.72 -10.96 -6.98
C ASP A 127 9.46 -11.86 -5.98
N ALA A 128 10.58 -12.47 -6.38
CA ALA A 128 11.49 -13.14 -5.47
C ALA A 128 12.05 -12.19 -4.40
N ILE A 129 12.40 -10.93 -4.72
CA ILE A 129 12.76 -9.92 -3.70
C ILE A 129 11.61 -9.68 -2.70
N GLN A 130 10.34 -9.66 -3.13
CA GLN A 130 9.22 -9.47 -2.20
C GLN A 130 8.99 -10.70 -1.31
N ALA A 131 9.12 -11.90 -1.88
CA ALA A 131 8.98 -13.15 -1.15
C ALA A 131 10.13 -13.34 -0.14
N ILE A 132 11.38 -13.06 -0.51
CA ILE A 132 12.53 -13.00 0.41
C ILE A 132 12.28 -11.99 1.54
N LYS A 133 11.77 -10.78 1.24
CA LYS A 133 11.43 -9.78 2.26
C LYS A 133 10.32 -10.26 3.22
N GLN A 134 9.37 -11.08 2.74
CA GLN A 134 8.28 -11.62 3.57
C GLN A 134 8.79 -12.76 4.47
N LEU A 135 9.47 -13.76 3.89
CA LEU A 135 10.06 -14.86 4.65
C LEU A 135 11.12 -14.35 5.65
N ARG A 136 11.89 -13.30 5.32
CA ARG A 136 12.80 -12.62 6.25
C ARG A 136 12.10 -12.05 7.48
N ARG A 137 10.87 -11.51 7.34
CA ARG A 137 10.08 -11.06 8.50
C ARG A 137 9.63 -12.26 9.34
N GLU A 138 9.03 -13.27 8.71
CA GLU A 138 8.49 -14.44 9.40
C GLU A 138 9.55 -15.23 10.16
N VAL A 139 10.75 -15.40 9.59
CA VAL A 139 11.89 -16.05 10.24
C VAL A 139 12.44 -15.21 11.40
N VAL A 140 12.43 -13.87 11.30
CA VAL A 140 12.82 -12.97 12.41
C VAL A 140 11.80 -12.99 13.54
N ASP A 141 10.50 -13.06 13.25
CA ASP A 141 9.45 -13.20 14.26
C ASP A 141 9.45 -14.60 14.90
N ALA A 142 9.82 -15.64 14.15
CA ALA A 142 10.13 -16.98 14.69
C ALA A 142 11.36 -16.95 15.63
N MET A 143 12.47 -16.29 15.23
CA MET A 143 13.63 -16.07 16.11
C MET A 143 13.25 -15.33 17.40
N ARG A 144 12.39 -14.29 17.30
CA ARG A 144 11.89 -13.51 18.45
C ARG A 144 11.03 -14.37 19.39
N SER A 145 10.20 -15.24 18.84
CA SER A 145 9.37 -16.20 19.59
C SER A 145 10.23 -17.24 20.31
N LEU A 146 11.20 -17.82 19.59
CA LEU A 146 12.19 -18.76 20.13
C LEU A 146 13.06 -18.12 21.24
N MET A 147 13.44 -16.86 21.07
CA MET A 147 14.17 -16.06 22.06
C MET A 147 13.34 -15.78 23.32
N THR A 148 12.02 -15.65 23.19
CA THR A 148 11.10 -15.50 24.32
C THR A 148 10.99 -16.80 25.12
N LEU A 149 10.80 -17.94 24.45
CA LEU A 149 10.82 -19.27 25.09
C LEU A 149 12.16 -19.56 25.78
N ALA A 150 13.28 -19.19 25.15
CA ALA A 150 14.62 -19.35 25.73
C ALA A 150 14.83 -18.52 27.00
N LYS A 151 14.31 -17.28 27.05
CA LYS A 151 14.30 -16.46 28.28
C LYS A 151 13.44 -17.09 29.39
N ALA A 152 12.32 -17.69 29.03
CA ALA A 152 11.44 -18.41 29.95
C ALA A 152 11.93 -19.83 30.32
N LYS A 153 13.05 -20.30 29.71
CA LYS A 153 13.57 -21.68 29.79
C LYS A 153 12.52 -22.77 29.45
N GLN A 154 11.55 -22.41 28.61
CA GLN A 154 10.42 -23.28 28.23
C GLN A 154 10.77 -24.07 26.98
N THR A 155 11.04 -25.37 27.13
CA THR A 155 11.38 -26.27 26.00
C THR A 155 10.18 -26.57 25.10
N THR A 156 8.97 -26.66 25.67
CA THR A 156 7.71 -26.90 24.96
C THR A 156 7.45 -25.79 23.95
N GLY A 157 7.42 -26.13 22.67
CA GLY A 157 7.21 -25.18 21.56
C GLY A 157 8.48 -24.72 20.84
N MET A 158 9.67 -24.87 21.42
CA MET A 158 10.92 -24.42 20.76
C MET A 158 11.22 -25.19 19.46
N LEU A 159 10.97 -26.50 19.44
CA LEU A 159 11.26 -27.36 18.28
C LEU A 159 10.32 -27.10 17.09
N PRO A 160 8.98 -27.03 17.24
CA PRO A 160 8.09 -26.60 16.15
C PRO A 160 8.47 -25.27 15.51
N ILE A 161 8.96 -24.29 16.29
CA ILE A 161 9.45 -23.01 15.74
C ILE A 161 10.74 -23.22 14.92
N CYS A 162 11.62 -24.13 15.33
CA CYS A 162 12.82 -24.47 14.55
C CYS A 162 12.49 -25.24 13.27
N ASP A 163 11.50 -26.12 13.30
CA ASP A 163 11.04 -26.87 12.13
C ASP A 163 10.31 -25.96 11.13
N ASP A 164 9.49 -25.02 11.61
CA ASP A 164 8.91 -23.91 10.83
C ASP A 164 9.99 -23.01 10.20
N MET A 165 11.01 -22.63 10.98
CA MET A 165 12.16 -21.87 10.46
C MET A 165 12.90 -22.63 9.37
N MET A 166 13.18 -23.94 9.55
CA MET A 166 13.81 -24.78 8.51
C MET A 166 13.01 -24.76 7.22
N ASN A 167 11.70 -25.01 7.29
CA ASN A 167 10.81 -25.01 6.13
C ASN A 167 10.80 -23.64 5.42
N LYS A 168 10.67 -22.54 6.17
CA LYS A 168 10.71 -21.17 5.61
C LYS A 168 12.04 -20.83 4.97
N THR A 169 13.16 -21.30 5.52
CA THR A 169 14.49 -21.11 4.91
C THR A 169 14.70 -21.98 3.66
N GLY A 170 14.15 -23.19 3.63
CA GLY A 170 14.15 -24.03 2.42
C GLY A 170 13.37 -23.39 1.27
N ILE A 171 12.15 -22.89 1.55
CA ILE A 171 11.34 -22.12 0.59
C ILE A 171 12.09 -20.86 0.11
N LEU A 172 12.76 -20.15 1.04
CA LEU A 172 13.55 -18.96 0.73
C LEU A 172 14.73 -19.23 -0.21
N LEU A 173 15.32 -20.43 -0.17
CA LEU A 173 16.36 -20.86 -1.11
C LEU A 173 15.77 -21.31 -2.45
N SER A 174 14.62 -22.00 -2.45
CA SER A 174 13.96 -22.45 -3.68
C SER A 174 13.20 -21.35 -4.46
N LEU A 175 13.24 -20.10 -3.98
CA LEU A 175 12.62 -18.95 -4.65
C LEU A 175 13.49 -18.33 -5.75
N TRP A 176 14.76 -18.73 -5.85
CA TRP A 176 15.72 -18.11 -6.76
C TRP A 176 16.28 -19.09 -7.78
N ASP A 177 16.47 -18.61 -9.01
CA ASP A 177 17.12 -19.33 -10.10
C ASP A 177 18.62 -18.98 -10.11
N PRO A 178 19.55 -19.94 -9.87
CA PRO A 178 20.98 -19.68 -9.88
C PRO A 178 21.48 -19.06 -11.19
N GLY A 179 20.91 -19.44 -12.34
CA GLY A 179 21.30 -18.89 -13.65
C GLY A 179 21.03 -17.39 -13.77
N LEU A 180 19.99 -16.88 -13.09
CA LEU A 180 19.72 -15.44 -13.01
C LEU A 180 20.73 -14.72 -12.10
N VAL A 181 21.34 -15.39 -11.11
CA VAL A 181 22.47 -14.83 -10.35
C VAL A 181 23.70 -14.76 -11.26
N GLU A 182 24.08 -15.90 -11.84
CA GLU A 182 25.30 -16.05 -12.65
C GLU A 182 25.34 -15.07 -13.83
N GLU A 183 24.24 -14.95 -14.59
CA GLU A 183 24.09 -13.98 -15.68
C GLU A 183 24.31 -12.53 -15.20
N ALA A 184 23.76 -12.17 -14.05
CA ALA A 184 23.87 -10.82 -13.52
C ALA A 184 25.21 -10.52 -12.83
N LEU A 185 25.92 -11.54 -12.33
CA LEU A 185 27.29 -11.40 -11.84
C LEU A 185 28.27 -11.28 -13.00
N ALA A 186 28.19 -12.17 -13.99
CA ALA A 186 29.01 -12.09 -15.21
C ALA A 186 28.85 -10.74 -15.92
N PHE A 187 27.62 -10.23 -16.05
CA PHE A 187 27.37 -8.88 -16.58
C PHE A 187 28.09 -7.78 -15.78
N ILE A 188 28.16 -7.89 -14.46
CA ILE A 188 28.86 -6.91 -13.62
C ILE A 188 30.36 -7.02 -13.81
N ASP A 189 30.92 -8.22 -13.79
CA ASP A 189 32.37 -8.42 -13.89
C ASP A 189 32.91 -8.05 -15.28
N GLU A 190 32.09 -8.19 -16.33
CA GLU A 190 32.38 -7.69 -17.69
C GLU A 190 32.36 -6.14 -17.78
N HIS A 191 31.44 -5.47 -17.07
CA HIS A 191 31.15 -4.04 -17.27
C HIS A 191 31.53 -3.10 -16.11
N LYS A 192 32.09 -3.60 -15.01
CA LYS A 192 32.52 -2.81 -13.84
C LYS A 192 33.85 -2.10 -14.14
N VAL A 193 33.95 -0.82 -13.77
CA VAL A 193 35.19 -0.05 -13.96
C VAL A 193 36.31 -0.66 -13.12
N SER A 194 37.34 -1.17 -13.79
CA SER A 194 38.54 -1.70 -13.16
C SER A 194 39.47 -0.55 -12.78
N HIS A 195 39.66 -0.28 -11.48
CA HIS A 195 40.62 0.72 -10.98
C HIS A 195 42.07 0.22 -11.11
N LEU A 196 42.56 0.09 -12.36
CA LEU A 196 43.94 -0.28 -12.71
C LEU A 196 44.55 0.64 -13.79
N THR A 197 44.23 1.94 -13.74
CA THR A 197 44.87 2.99 -14.57
C THR A 197 45.77 3.88 -13.72
N ASN A 198 47.02 3.44 -13.54
CA ASN A 198 48.01 4.13 -12.72
C ASN A 198 48.69 5.28 -13.51
N SER A 199 47.96 6.38 -13.76
CA SER A 199 48.51 7.63 -14.33
C SER A 199 47.52 8.81 -14.22
N GLY A 200 47.73 9.69 -13.25
CA GLY A 200 46.94 10.92 -13.05
C GLY A 200 47.46 11.73 -11.85
N SER A 201 47.34 13.06 -11.89
CA SER A 201 47.86 13.98 -10.86
C SER A 201 46.96 14.12 -9.62
N PRO A 202 47.49 14.54 -8.45
CA PRO A 202 46.77 14.39 -7.18
C PRO A 202 45.53 15.29 -6.96
N ASP A 203 45.40 16.41 -7.66
CA ASP A 203 44.38 17.44 -7.34
C ASP A 203 42.95 17.13 -7.83
N ASP A 204 42.76 16.40 -8.94
CA ASP A 204 41.40 16.09 -9.45
C ASP A 204 40.65 15.06 -8.59
N THR A 205 41.36 14.33 -7.73
CA THR A 205 40.85 13.19 -6.95
C THR A 205 39.65 13.56 -6.05
N ALA A 206 39.57 14.81 -5.60
CA ALA A 206 38.52 15.28 -4.68
C ALA A 206 37.14 15.40 -5.36
N LEU A 207 37.07 15.78 -6.64
CA LEU A 207 35.81 15.93 -7.37
C LEU A 207 35.21 14.58 -7.79
N VAL A 208 36.06 13.62 -8.14
CA VAL A 208 35.63 12.26 -8.52
C VAL A 208 35.03 11.51 -7.31
N MET A 209 35.55 11.73 -6.10
CA MET A 209 35.11 11.05 -4.87
C MET A 209 33.65 11.28 -4.45
N MET A 210 32.91 12.21 -5.05
CA MET A 210 31.45 12.32 -4.82
C MET A 210 30.69 11.29 -5.65
N SER A 211 29.98 10.38 -4.97
CA SER A 211 29.11 9.41 -5.63
C SER A 211 28.01 10.12 -6.45
N PRO A 212 27.52 9.51 -7.56
CA PRO A 212 26.47 10.12 -8.40
C PRO A 212 25.25 10.58 -7.59
N PHE A 213 24.86 9.78 -6.58
CA PHE A 213 23.77 10.12 -5.66
C PHE A 213 23.97 11.46 -4.95
N ARG A 214 25.19 11.77 -4.47
CA ARG A 214 25.50 13.05 -3.82
C ARG A 214 25.53 14.23 -4.78
N ARG A 215 26.06 14.03 -6.01
CA ARG A 215 26.10 15.09 -7.03
C ARG A 215 24.67 15.51 -7.42
N ILE A 216 23.78 14.55 -7.65
CA ILE A 216 22.42 14.82 -8.12
C ILE A 216 21.51 15.36 -6.98
N THR A 217 21.64 14.88 -5.73
CA THR A 217 20.84 15.46 -4.63
C THR A 217 21.20 16.92 -4.35
N GLN A 218 22.48 17.30 -4.47
CA GLN A 218 22.91 18.71 -4.40
C GLN A 218 22.35 19.54 -5.56
N GLN A 219 22.37 19.03 -6.80
CA GLN A 219 21.85 19.75 -7.97
C GLN A 219 20.33 20.00 -7.92
N LEU A 220 19.56 19.06 -7.38
CA LEU A 220 18.10 19.20 -7.26
C LEU A 220 17.67 20.12 -6.09
N ASN A 221 18.62 20.67 -5.32
CA ASN A 221 18.40 21.45 -4.10
C ASN A 221 17.45 20.76 -3.09
N LEU A 222 17.40 19.43 -3.16
CA LEU A 222 16.61 18.59 -2.27
C LEU A 222 17.42 18.40 -0.99
N ASP A 223 17.06 19.12 0.08
CA ASP A 223 17.55 18.86 1.44
C ASP A 223 16.93 17.58 2.03
N LEU A 224 17.04 16.50 1.25
CA LEU A 224 16.91 15.13 1.68
C LEU A 224 18.09 14.85 2.62
N LYS A 225 17.95 15.30 3.87
CA LYS A 225 18.63 14.65 5.00
C LYS A 225 18.54 13.14 4.78
N SER A 226 19.70 12.47 4.84
CA SER A 226 19.74 11.02 4.90
C SER A 226 18.72 10.54 5.94
N PRO A 227 17.92 9.49 5.69
CA PRO A 227 16.91 9.02 6.64
C PRO A 227 17.56 8.24 7.81
N ASP A 228 18.50 8.91 8.48
CA ASP A 228 19.28 8.51 9.64
C ASP A 228 19.82 9.81 10.29
N LEU A 229 19.05 10.41 11.22
CA LEU A 229 19.49 10.99 12.50
C LEU A 229 18.34 11.74 13.22
N ASP A 230 17.66 12.69 12.57
CA ASP A 230 16.70 13.61 13.22
C ASP A 230 15.25 13.09 13.36
N LEU A 231 15.04 11.77 13.27
CA LEU A 231 13.75 11.13 13.58
C LEU A 231 13.80 10.29 14.88
N MET A 232 14.88 10.43 15.67
CA MET A 232 15.12 9.68 16.89
C MET A 232 14.69 10.40 18.20
N GLU A 233 13.64 11.23 18.14
CA GLU A 233 12.89 11.67 19.34
C GLU A 233 11.43 11.19 19.30
N LEU A 234 11.25 9.87 19.40
CA LEU A 234 10.00 9.29 19.90
C LEU A 234 10.24 8.68 21.28
N GLN A 235 10.06 9.53 22.28
CA GLN A 235 10.24 9.25 23.70
C GLN A 235 9.51 7.97 24.14
N THR A 236 10.21 7.12 24.89
CA THR A 236 9.57 6.04 25.68
C THR A 236 8.78 6.64 26.84
N PRO A 237 7.64 6.06 27.23
CA PRO A 237 6.85 6.59 28.34
C PRO A 237 7.51 6.27 29.68
N ASP A 238 8.07 7.29 30.33
CA ASP A 238 7.96 7.57 31.77
C ASP A 238 8.69 8.89 32.12
N SER A 239 8.20 9.63 33.12
CA SER A 239 8.71 10.93 33.61
C SER A 239 8.39 12.18 32.74
N PRO A 240 8.42 13.42 33.32
CA PRO A 240 7.58 14.53 32.84
C PRO A 240 8.24 15.56 31.88
N GLN A 241 7.38 16.37 31.26
CA GLN A 241 7.69 17.36 30.22
C GLN A 241 8.39 18.63 30.73
N ARG A 242 9.20 19.28 29.88
CA ARG A 242 9.30 20.77 29.83
C ARG A 242 9.81 21.33 28.50
N GLN A 243 9.02 22.25 27.96
CA GLN A 243 9.38 23.43 27.15
C GLN A 243 10.00 23.27 25.74
N CYS A 244 9.62 24.22 24.89
CA CYS A 244 10.12 24.50 23.54
C CYS A 244 10.37 26.03 23.47
N ILE A 245 10.68 26.56 22.28
CA ILE A 245 10.88 27.99 21.94
C ILE A 245 12.30 28.54 22.23
N SER A 246 13.18 28.41 21.23
CA SER A 246 14.09 29.49 20.77
C SER A 246 14.82 29.05 19.48
N ASN A 247 14.89 29.97 18.48
CA ASN A 247 15.69 29.96 17.22
C ASN A 247 14.92 30.23 15.91
N LEU A 248 13.59 30.23 15.88
CA LEU A 248 12.80 30.41 14.64
C LEU A 248 12.58 31.91 14.25
N LEU A 249 13.59 32.77 14.42
CA LEU A 249 13.40 34.24 14.35
C LEU A 249 14.56 35.06 13.74
N ASN A 250 15.54 34.44 13.08
CA ASN A 250 16.74 35.14 12.58
C ASN A 250 17.07 34.95 11.08
N LEU A 251 16.14 34.47 10.25
CA LEU A 251 16.36 34.30 8.80
C LEU A 251 15.28 34.99 7.93
N ALA A 252 14.92 36.22 8.29
CA ALA A 252 13.97 37.05 7.55
C ALA A 252 14.52 38.48 7.36
N LYS A 253 15.67 38.63 6.67
CA LYS A 253 16.31 39.93 6.45
C LYS A 253 17.32 40.02 5.28
N THR A 254 16.97 39.50 4.11
CA THR A 254 17.68 39.81 2.84
C THR A 254 16.68 40.07 1.71
N ASN A 255 16.53 41.34 1.31
CA ASN A 255 15.76 41.71 0.12
C ASN A 255 16.65 41.53 -1.13
N GLY A 256 16.10 40.94 -2.19
CA GLY A 256 16.76 40.82 -3.49
C GLY A 256 15.72 40.55 -4.59
N THR A 257 15.42 41.56 -5.40
CA THR A 257 14.40 41.49 -6.45
C THR A 257 14.87 40.64 -7.64
N ASN A 258 14.04 39.72 -8.12
CA ASN A 258 14.04 39.38 -9.55
C ASN A 258 12.70 38.80 -10.03
N LYS A 259 12.51 38.82 -11.35
CA LYS A 259 11.22 38.57 -12.03
C LYS A 259 10.81 37.10 -12.02
N SER A 260 9.50 36.86 -11.94
CA SER A 260 8.88 35.54 -12.08
C SER A 260 8.81 35.10 -13.55
N ASN A 261 9.74 34.25 -13.99
CA ASN A 261 9.53 33.42 -15.18
C ASN A 261 8.71 32.20 -14.78
N ASP A 262 7.40 32.26 -15.02
CA ASP A 262 6.47 31.14 -14.77
C ASP A 262 6.63 30.08 -15.87
N ASN A 263 7.64 29.22 -15.72
CA ASN A 263 8.05 28.24 -16.73
C ASN A 263 8.13 26.82 -16.16
N SER A 264 7.10 26.42 -15.40
CA SER A 264 6.97 25.08 -14.83
C SER A 264 6.63 24.04 -15.91
N GLN A 265 7.66 23.52 -16.59
CA GLN A 265 7.55 22.53 -17.66
C GLN A 265 7.12 21.15 -17.10
N PHE A 266 5.83 20.99 -16.78
CA PHE A 266 5.27 19.80 -16.13
C PHE A 266 5.12 18.59 -17.07
N ILE A 267 6.23 17.88 -17.24
CA ILE A 267 6.37 16.67 -18.05
C ILE A 267 5.42 15.55 -17.57
N ILE A 268 4.46 15.15 -18.42
CA ILE A 268 4.17 13.71 -18.58
C ILE A 268 5.39 13.17 -19.29
N PHE A 269 6.09 12.15 -18.77
CA PHE A 269 7.22 11.56 -19.51
C PHE A 269 6.71 11.18 -20.92
N PRO A 270 7.21 11.82 -22.00
CA PRO A 270 6.57 11.66 -23.30
C PRO A 270 6.66 10.20 -23.73
N ASP A 271 5.56 9.69 -24.28
CA ASP A 271 5.71 8.58 -25.22
C ASP A 271 6.59 9.15 -26.35
N ALA A 272 7.77 8.53 -26.56
CA ALA A 272 8.78 9.05 -27.48
C ALA A 272 8.15 9.33 -28.85
N GLU A 273 8.49 10.49 -29.42
CA GLU A 273 7.70 11.10 -30.49
C GLU A 273 7.68 10.27 -31.77
N VAL A 274 6.67 10.56 -32.60
CA VAL A 274 6.37 9.85 -33.85
C VAL A 274 7.57 9.97 -34.78
N GLU A 275 7.89 8.88 -35.49
CA GLU A 275 8.96 8.88 -36.49
C GLU A 275 8.60 9.85 -37.63
N GLU A 276 9.48 10.81 -37.90
CA GLU A 276 9.32 11.73 -39.05
C GLU A 276 9.62 10.96 -40.35
N ASP A 277 8.58 10.61 -41.10
CA ASP A 277 8.70 10.02 -42.44
C ASP A 277 9.34 11.01 -43.42
N THR A 278 10.68 11.01 -43.49
CA THR A 278 11.45 11.79 -44.46
C THR A 278 11.26 11.23 -45.88
N SER A 279 10.20 11.65 -46.55
CA SER A 279 9.95 11.40 -47.98
C SER A 279 9.69 12.72 -48.72
N GLY A 280 10.75 13.46 -49.01
CA GLY A 280 10.66 14.70 -49.76
C GLY A 280 10.71 14.49 -51.27
N GLN A 281 9.67 14.93 -52.01
CA GLN A 281 9.87 15.58 -53.31
C GLN A 281 8.63 16.29 -53.90
N ASN A 282 8.92 17.40 -54.59
CA ASN A 282 8.23 17.99 -55.76
C ASN A 282 7.15 19.09 -55.64
N ILE A 283 7.61 20.30 -56.05
CA ILE A 283 7.01 21.19 -57.07
C ILE A 283 5.80 22.08 -56.68
N LYS A 284 6.16 23.27 -56.17
CA LYS A 284 5.76 24.65 -56.60
C LYS A 284 4.29 25.15 -56.48
N PRO A 285 4.07 26.49 -56.53
CA PRO A 285 2.95 27.13 -55.81
C PRO A 285 1.91 27.86 -56.69
N LYS A 286 0.84 28.33 -56.02
CA LYS A 286 -0.10 29.40 -56.43
C LYS A 286 -0.50 30.20 -55.18
N THR A 287 -0.26 31.52 -55.11
CA THR A 287 -1.17 32.64 -55.45
C THR A 287 -2.55 32.54 -54.77
N ASP A 288 -3.14 33.56 -54.14
CA ASP A 288 -2.72 34.92 -53.74
C ASP A 288 -3.87 35.53 -52.87
N GLU A 289 -3.73 36.81 -52.48
CA GLU A 289 -4.80 37.74 -52.05
C GLU A 289 -5.26 37.80 -50.56
N ASN A 290 -5.08 39.01 -49.98
CA ASN A 290 -6.09 39.86 -49.30
C ASN A 290 -6.91 39.34 -48.09
N SER A 291 -7.22 40.13 -47.05
CA SER A 291 -6.87 41.53 -46.77
C SER A 291 -7.11 41.93 -45.29
N ASN A 292 -6.07 42.53 -44.69
CA ASN A 292 -6.03 43.88 -44.11
C ASN A 292 -6.97 44.34 -42.96
N LEU A 293 -6.36 45.11 -42.03
CA LEU A 293 -6.91 46.17 -41.11
C LEU A 293 -7.10 45.88 -39.60
N GLU A 294 -6.20 46.47 -38.78
CA GLU A 294 -6.59 47.18 -37.54
C GLU A 294 -7.07 48.62 -37.86
N PRO A 295 -7.54 49.43 -36.89
CA PRO A 295 -6.58 50.32 -36.19
C PRO A 295 -6.86 50.58 -34.69
N HIS A 296 -5.86 51.18 -34.00
CA HIS A 296 -5.88 51.57 -32.59
C HIS A 296 -6.79 52.78 -32.26
N SER A 297 -7.03 53.05 -30.97
CA SER A 297 -6.77 54.40 -30.39
C SER A 297 -6.84 54.50 -28.85
N ASN A 298 -6.10 55.48 -28.33
CA ASN A 298 -5.82 55.80 -26.92
C ASN A 298 -7.03 56.33 -26.11
N SER A 299 -6.97 56.27 -24.76
CA SER A 299 -6.65 57.47 -23.93
C SER A 299 -6.82 57.30 -22.41
N THR A 300 -6.08 58.12 -21.66
CA THR A 300 -6.24 58.53 -20.24
C THR A 300 -6.37 60.08 -20.25
N PRO A 301 -6.76 60.85 -19.18
CA PRO A 301 -6.03 60.86 -17.89
C PRO A 301 -6.73 61.47 -16.61
N VAL A 302 -5.92 61.66 -15.54
CA VAL A 302 -5.96 62.76 -14.51
C VAL A 302 -6.94 62.75 -13.29
N GLN A 303 -6.34 62.49 -12.12
CA GLN A 303 -6.37 63.18 -10.79
C GLN A 303 -7.66 63.79 -10.17
N THR A 304 -7.88 63.55 -8.86
CA THR A 304 -7.72 64.50 -7.68
C THR A 304 -8.45 63.94 -6.42
N ASN A 305 -8.42 64.53 -5.21
CA ASN A 305 -7.29 64.86 -4.30
C ASN A 305 -7.81 65.15 -2.84
N SER A 306 -6.92 65.11 -1.83
CA SER A 306 -6.99 65.81 -0.51
C SER A 306 -7.76 65.24 0.72
N ASN A 307 -7.16 65.48 1.92
CA ASN A 307 -7.77 65.77 3.26
C ASN A 307 -8.58 64.64 3.98
N ARG A 308 -8.89 64.59 5.31
CA ARG A 308 -8.49 65.23 6.61
C ARG A 308 -9.19 64.46 7.80
N THR A 309 -8.92 64.55 9.13
CA THR A 309 -7.93 65.19 10.05
C THR A 309 -7.77 64.31 11.33
N ASN A 310 -7.04 64.75 12.37
CA ASN A 310 -6.88 64.12 13.70
C ASN A 310 -8.16 64.14 14.57
N ASN A 311 -8.18 63.29 15.63
CA ASN A 311 -8.22 63.77 17.03
C ASN A 311 -7.89 62.68 18.07
N ASN A 312 -7.51 63.11 19.29
CA ASN A 312 -7.17 62.26 20.45
C ASN A 312 -8.40 62.03 21.36
N GLU A 313 -8.34 61.02 22.23
CA GLU A 313 -8.63 61.24 23.67
C GLU A 313 -8.06 60.14 24.59
N THR A 314 -7.95 60.44 25.88
CA THR A 314 -7.24 59.64 26.90
C THR A 314 -8.10 59.36 28.14
N ARG A 315 -7.97 58.17 28.74
CA ARG A 315 -8.18 58.00 30.19
C ARG A 315 -7.33 56.85 30.77
N ASN A 316 -7.24 56.80 32.10
CA ASN A 316 -6.16 56.15 32.87
C ASN A 316 -6.70 55.70 34.26
N GLN A 317 -5.88 54.96 35.04
CA GLN A 317 -6.09 54.54 36.46
C GLN A 317 -7.13 53.41 36.70
N ASN A 318 -7.04 52.53 37.72
CA ASN A 318 -5.98 52.25 38.72
C ASN A 318 -6.11 50.84 39.35
N GLU A 319 -4.98 50.27 39.83
CA GLU A 319 -4.83 49.36 41.03
C GLU A 319 -5.56 47.99 41.06
N SER A 320 -5.26 47.00 41.93
CA SER A 320 -4.38 46.91 43.13
C SER A 320 -3.63 45.55 43.27
N ASN A 321 -2.63 45.47 44.17
CA ASN A 321 -1.84 44.26 44.49
C ASN A 321 -2.37 43.47 45.71
N VAL A 322 -2.12 42.15 45.77
CA VAL A 322 -2.01 41.36 47.03
C VAL A 322 -0.93 40.26 46.89
N ARG A 323 -0.13 40.02 47.95
CA ARG A 323 0.91 38.97 48.03
C ARG A 323 1.25 38.63 49.51
N THR A 324 1.14 37.34 49.89
CA THR A 324 1.67 36.63 51.11
C THR A 324 1.55 35.12 50.77
N GLU A 325 2.52 34.19 50.86
CA GLU A 325 3.26 33.63 52.03
C GLU A 325 2.32 32.94 53.07
N LEU A 326 2.66 31.85 53.80
CA LEU A 326 3.81 30.92 53.89
C LEU A 326 3.36 29.67 54.71
N THR A 327 3.99 28.47 54.60
CA THR A 327 4.22 27.48 55.71
C THR A 327 4.94 26.20 55.24
N ASN A 328 5.82 25.64 56.09
CA ASN A 328 6.46 24.31 55.95
C ASN A 328 5.94 23.32 57.01
N VAL A 329 6.04 22.01 56.75
CA VAL A 329 6.16 20.94 57.78
C VAL A 329 7.12 19.83 57.27
N ASN A 330 7.88 19.20 58.18
CA ASN A 330 8.84 18.09 57.94
C ASN A 330 8.10 16.72 57.82
N GLY A 331 8.70 15.56 57.55
CA GLY A 331 10.09 15.14 57.25
C GLY A 331 10.08 13.97 56.23
N ASP A 332 11.05 13.07 56.10
CA ASP A 332 12.23 12.77 56.93
C ASP A 332 13.41 12.23 56.09
N SER A 333 14.60 12.09 56.69
CA SER A 333 15.83 11.68 55.96
C SER A 333 16.24 10.21 56.14
N ALA A 334 16.74 9.59 55.07
CA ALA A 334 17.59 8.39 55.14
C ALA A 334 18.66 8.45 54.03
N ASN A 335 19.94 8.44 54.41
CA ASN A 335 21.07 8.59 53.49
C ASN A 335 21.78 7.23 53.27
N GLY A 336 22.20 6.92 52.04
CA GLY A 336 22.63 5.58 51.63
C GLY A 336 23.72 5.58 50.56
N ILE A 337 24.97 5.84 50.96
CA ILE A 337 26.15 5.81 50.08
C ILE A 337 26.59 4.36 49.84
N ARG A 338 26.70 3.93 48.56
CA ARG A 338 27.72 2.96 48.10
C ARG A 338 27.81 2.81 46.57
N ASP A 339 28.94 3.27 46.06
CA ASP A 339 29.82 2.68 45.03
C ASP A 339 29.34 2.15 43.66
N ARG A 340 30.28 2.26 42.71
CA ARG A 340 30.17 1.79 41.33
C ARG A 340 30.37 0.27 41.25
N ASN A 341 29.52 -0.43 40.49
CA ASN A 341 29.88 -1.31 39.37
C ASN A 341 28.65 -2.08 38.84
N GLY A 342 28.51 -2.21 37.51
CA GLY A 342 27.37 -2.95 36.94
C GLY A 342 27.11 -2.70 35.45
N ILE A 343 28.00 -3.18 34.56
CA ILE A 343 27.76 -3.19 33.11
C ILE A 343 26.92 -4.42 32.75
N GLY A 344 25.72 -4.27 32.16
CA GLY A 344 24.99 -5.42 31.61
C GLY A 344 23.46 -5.31 31.49
N GLY A 345 22.91 -4.25 30.87
CA GLY A 345 21.45 -4.11 30.69
C GLY A 345 20.97 -3.92 29.25
N ASP A 346 21.44 -2.85 28.58
CA ASP A 346 20.68 -2.23 27.49
C ASP A 346 20.81 -2.87 26.09
N VAL A 347 21.85 -3.68 25.87
CA VAL A 347 22.14 -4.32 24.56
C VAL A 347 21.01 -5.28 24.11
N GLY A 348 20.19 -5.77 25.04
CA GLY A 348 19.18 -6.79 24.79
C GLY A 348 17.95 -6.36 23.99
N ARG A 349 17.69 -5.05 23.83
CA ARG A 349 16.50 -4.55 23.09
C ARG A 349 16.74 -4.37 21.59
N LYS A 350 17.90 -3.84 21.17
CA LYS A 350 18.16 -3.46 19.76
C LYS A 350 18.41 -4.64 18.81
N PHE A 351 18.96 -5.76 19.31
CA PHE A 351 19.40 -6.88 18.45
C PHE A 351 18.29 -7.51 17.56
N LEU A 352 17.02 -7.44 17.99
CA LEU A 352 15.85 -7.96 17.27
C LEU A 352 14.79 -6.87 17.01
N ASP A 353 15.18 -5.59 16.93
CA ASP A 353 14.25 -4.51 16.61
C ASP A 353 13.89 -4.54 15.10
N THR A 354 12.67 -5.01 14.78
CA THR A 354 12.19 -5.12 13.40
C THR A 354 12.05 -3.78 12.69
N GLN A 355 12.02 -2.66 13.41
CA GLN A 355 11.90 -1.32 12.84
C GLN A 355 13.29 -0.75 12.50
N GLU A 356 14.28 -0.88 13.39
CA GLU A 356 15.69 -0.52 13.13
C GLU A 356 16.29 -1.43 12.03
N MET A 357 16.02 -2.74 12.07
CA MET A 357 16.54 -3.73 11.10
C MET A 357 15.96 -3.62 9.68
N CYS A 358 14.72 -3.13 9.53
CA CYS A 358 14.08 -3.00 8.21
C CYS A 358 14.22 -1.61 7.57
N SER A 359 14.68 -0.59 8.32
CA SER A 359 14.79 0.79 7.83
C SER A 359 16.20 1.17 7.39
N SER A 360 17.25 0.75 8.10
CA SER A 360 18.64 1.17 7.83
C SER A 360 19.06 0.91 6.36
N PRO A 361 19.28 1.97 5.54
CA PRO A 361 19.48 1.79 4.10
C PRO A 361 20.80 1.10 3.77
N SER A 362 21.87 1.43 4.48
CA SER A 362 23.26 1.09 4.13
C SER A 362 23.61 -0.40 4.32
N ALA A 363 22.92 -1.11 5.20
CA ALA A 363 23.17 -2.54 5.46
C ALA A 363 22.59 -3.49 4.39
N ASN A 364 21.63 -3.02 3.57
CA ASN A 364 20.84 -3.87 2.68
C ASN A 364 21.26 -3.77 1.19
N TYR A 365 22.47 -3.31 0.89
CA TYR A 365 23.07 -3.25 -0.46
C TYR A 365 24.57 -3.54 -0.39
N TYR A 366 25.18 -3.89 -1.53
CA TYR A 366 26.64 -3.94 -1.69
C TYR A 366 27.22 -2.52 -1.81
N ARG A 367 28.33 -2.24 -1.11
CA ARG A 367 29.16 -1.04 -1.34
C ARG A 367 29.84 -1.10 -2.72
N PRO A 368 30.31 0.02 -3.30
CA PRO A 368 30.96 0.01 -4.62
C PRO A 368 32.19 -0.92 -4.72
N CYS A 369 32.94 -1.05 -3.63
CA CYS A 369 34.15 -1.89 -3.53
C CYS A 369 33.88 -3.26 -2.86
N GLU A 370 32.62 -3.62 -2.63
CA GLU A 370 32.24 -4.89 -2.00
C GLU A 370 31.89 -5.89 -3.10
N GLU A 371 32.68 -6.95 -3.22
CA GLU A 371 32.43 -8.01 -4.19
C GLU A 371 31.22 -8.86 -3.77
N PRO A 372 30.38 -9.30 -4.72
CA PRO A 372 29.22 -10.11 -4.41
C PRO A 372 29.62 -11.51 -3.98
N GLU A 373 29.04 -12.02 -2.88
CA GLU A 373 29.25 -13.40 -2.48
C GLU A 373 28.63 -14.36 -3.52
N PRO A 374 29.34 -15.43 -3.93
CA PRO A 374 28.77 -16.48 -4.78
C PRO A 374 27.48 -17.05 -4.19
N TRP A 375 26.55 -17.44 -5.07
CA TRP A 375 25.25 -17.99 -4.65
C TRP A 375 25.40 -19.21 -3.74
N ASP A 376 26.23 -20.17 -4.12
CA ASP A 376 26.50 -21.39 -3.34
C ASP A 376 26.97 -21.10 -1.92
N LEU A 377 27.80 -20.06 -1.74
CA LEU A 377 28.29 -19.63 -0.44
C LEU A 377 27.17 -18.97 0.39
N THR A 378 26.32 -18.17 -0.25
CA THR A 378 25.12 -17.59 0.39
C THR A 378 24.15 -18.68 0.83
N GLN A 379 23.86 -19.66 -0.02
CA GLN A 379 23.03 -20.82 0.29
C GLN A 379 23.60 -21.63 1.45
N LEU A 380 24.88 -22.03 1.37
CA LEU A 380 25.57 -22.79 2.42
C LEU A 380 25.58 -22.03 3.76
N ASN A 381 25.78 -20.70 3.73
CA ASN A 381 25.73 -19.85 4.92
C ASN A 381 24.34 -19.83 5.56
N ILE A 382 23.26 -19.84 4.77
CA ILE A 382 21.88 -19.95 5.28
C ILE A 382 21.67 -21.34 5.90
N GLU A 383 21.87 -22.42 5.13
CA GLU A 383 21.64 -23.81 5.57
C GLU A 383 22.43 -24.16 6.84
N ALA A 384 23.73 -23.87 6.87
CA ALA A 384 24.59 -24.14 8.02
C ALA A 384 24.18 -23.33 9.25
N SER A 385 23.71 -22.09 9.09
CA SER A 385 23.25 -21.25 10.21
C SER A 385 21.93 -21.75 10.81
N VAL A 386 21.00 -22.21 9.97
CA VAL A 386 19.75 -22.85 10.42
C VAL A 386 20.06 -24.15 11.15
N MET A 387 20.85 -25.04 10.55
CA MET A 387 21.21 -26.33 11.13
C MET A 387 21.97 -26.18 12.46
N CYS A 388 22.83 -25.16 12.57
CA CYS A 388 23.48 -24.80 13.84
C CYS A 388 22.47 -24.35 14.91
N LEU A 389 21.51 -23.49 14.56
CA LEU A 389 20.47 -23.03 15.48
C LEU A 389 19.58 -24.20 15.95
N VAL A 390 19.11 -25.03 15.01
CA VAL A 390 18.30 -26.23 15.25
C VAL A 390 19.06 -27.22 16.15
N SER A 391 20.35 -27.41 15.92
CA SER A 391 21.21 -28.27 16.76
C SER A 391 21.32 -27.74 18.19
N LYS A 392 21.56 -26.42 18.37
CA LYS A 392 21.58 -25.80 19.71
C LYS A 392 20.23 -25.92 20.42
N VAL A 393 19.10 -25.72 19.74
CA VAL A 393 17.78 -25.89 20.37
C VAL A 393 17.51 -27.35 20.72
N LYS A 394 17.88 -28.31 19.88
CA LYS A 394 17.79 -29.75 20.20
C LYS A 394 18.61 -30.11 21.45
N PHE A 395 19.80 -29.52 21.60
CA PHE A 395 20.63 -29.65 22.80
C PHE A 395 19.97 -29.03 24.05
N LEU A 396 19.50 -27.79 24.00
CA LEU A 396 18.78 -27.12 25.10
C LEU A 396 17.48 -27.85 25.50
N CYS A 397 16.81 -28.50 24.54
CA CYS A 397 15.64 -29.35 24.78
C CYS A 397 15.96 -30.79 25.23
N GLY A 398 17.24 -31.12 25.51
CA GLY A 398 17.67 -32.44 25.96
C GLY A 398 17.57 -33.56 24.91
N ARG A 399 17.32 -33.24 23.64
CA ARG A 399 17.16 -34.21 22.54
C ARG A 399 18.45 -34.36 21.75
N CYS A 400 19.44 -35.01 22.36
CA CYS A 400 20.78 -35.20 21.79
C CYS A 400 20.80 -36.19 20.60
N GLY A 401 20.49 -35.68 19.40
CA GLY A 401 20.73 -36.36 18.12
C GLY A 401 21.37 -35.40 17.12
N SER A 402 22.65 -35.60 16.79
CA SER A 402 23.44 -34.66 15.98
C SER A 402 23.43 -35.00 14.48
N PRO A 403 22.93 -34.12 13.61
CA PRO A 403 23.11 -34.25 12.16
C PRO A 403 24.44 -33.59 11.74
N ALA A 404 25.53 -34.36 11.72
CA ALA A 404 26.82 -33.92 11.21
C ALA A 404 27.09 -34.55 9.83
N PRO A 405 27.37 -33.77 8.76
CA PRO A 405 27.61 -34.31 7.44
C PRO A 405 28.97 -35.03 7.38
N ARG A 406 28.96 -36.33 7.04
CA ARG A 406 30.19 -37.12 6.82
C ARG A 406 30.83 -36.77 5.47
N VAL A 407 31.77 -35.83 5.48
CA VAL A 407 32.70 -35.62 4.36
C VAL A 407 33.49 -36.91 4.12
N LYS A 408 33.31 -37.53 2.94
CA LYS A 408 34.09 -38.71 2.51
C LYS A 408 35.44 -38.25 1.95
N SER A 409 36.49 -38.25 2.76
CA SER A 409 37.86 -38.11 2.29
C SER A 409 38.26 -39.31 1.42
N LYS A 410 38.50 -39.10 0.11
CA LYS A 410 39.15 -40.10 -0.74
C LYS A 410 40.66 -40.13 -0.42
N ALA A 411 41.14 -41.26 0.08
CA ALA A 411 42.57 -41.60 0.05
C ALA A 411 42.91 -42.27 -1.30
N PRO A 412 44.17 -42.20 -1.79
CA PRO A 412 44.51 -42.63 -3.15
C PRO A 412 44.57 -44.15 -3.31
N GLN A 413 44.19 -44.64 -4.49
CA GLN A 413 44.46 -46.02 -4.89
C GLN A 413 45.87 -46.18 -5.45
N ARG A 414 46.49 -47.33 -5.19
CA ARG A 414 47.58 -47.89 -6.00
C ARG A 414 47.11 -49.19 -6.66
N SER A 415 47.50 -49.34 -7.91
CA SER A 415 47.31 -50.46 -8.85
C SER A 415 47.32 -51.90 -8.28
N SER A 416 46.39 -52.75 -8.75
CA SER A 416 46.71 -54.00 -9.47
C SER A 416 45.49 -54.73 -10.09
N THR A 417 45.49 -54.76 -11.42
CA THR A 417 44.96 -55.73 -12.43
C THR A 417 44.32 -57.10 -12.09
N PHE A 418 43.56 -57.62 -13.08
CA PHE A 418 42.88 -58.94 -13.25
C PHE A 418 41.65 -59.17 -12.34
N ARG A 419 40.42 -59.48 -12.81
CA ARG A 419 39.84 -60.27 -13.96
C ARG A 419 39.65 -61.76 -13.63
N GLU A 420 38.41 -62.16 -13.35
CA GLU A 420 37.70 -63.22 -14.12
C GLU A 420 36.18 -63.28 -13.85
N GLU A 421 35.49 -64.16 -14.56
CA GLU A 421 34.03 -64.25 -14.70
C GLU A 421 33.38 -65.07 -13.55
N SER A 422 32.07 -64.94 -13.25
CA SER A 422 31.03 -65.74 -13.93
C SER A 422 29.60 -65.26 -13.63
N ALA A 423 28.69 -65.49 -14.58
CA ALA A 423 27.24 -65.24 -14.45
C ALA A 423 26.53 -66.37 -13.63
N SER A 424 25.23 -66.36 -13.30
CA SER A 424 24.06 -65.96 -14.11
C SER A 424 22.73 -66.04 -13.31
N LYS A 425 21.62 -65.65 -13.98
CA LYS A 425 20.18 -65.88 -13.66
C LYS A 425 19.51 -64.97 -12.60
N ILE A 426 18.18 -64.73 -12.65
CA ILE A 426 17.26 -64.30 -13.74
C ILE A 426 15.90 -63.86 -13.12
N SER A 427 15.25 -62.86 -13.71
CA SER A 427 13.84 -62.36 -13.58
C SER A 427 12.93 -62.73 -12.38
N ASN A 428 12.51 -61.70 -11.61
CA ASN A 428 11.15 -61.11 -11.48
C ASN A 428 9.95 -61.72 -12.30
N PRO A 429 8.65 -61.39 -12.03
CA PRO A 429 8.02 -60.58 -10.93
C PRO A 429 6.63 -61.10 -10.39
N LEU A 430 5.92 -60.24 -9.63
CA LEU A 430 4.45 -60.18 -9.34
C LEU A 430 3.86 -61.26 -8.40
N ASP A 431 3.03 -60.92 -7.40
CA ASP A 431 1.64 -60.43 -7.54
C ASP A 431 1.22 -59.34 -6.49
N THR A 432 -0.08 -59.21 -6.19
CA THR A 432 -0.77 -58.02 -5.65
C THR A 432 -1.68 -58.32 -4.44
N GLY A 433 -2.01 -57.32 -3.59
CA GLY A 433 -3.05 -57.46 -2.56
C GLY A 433 -2.91 -56.60 -1.28
N THR A 434 -3.80 -55.63 -1.11
CA THR A 434 -4.10 -54.85 0.12
C THR A 434 -5.48 -55.25 0.70
N PRO A 435 -5.96 -54.80 1.89
CA PRO A 435 -5.31 -54.11 3.04
C PRO A 435 -5.72 -54.58 4.48
N GLN A 436 -4.91 -54.23 5.51
CA GLN A 436 -5.32 -53.94 6.92
C GLN A 436 -6.04 -55.05 7.76
N PRO A 437 -6.37 -54.86 9.08
CA PRO A 437 -6.06 -53.80 10.06
C PRO A 437 -5.36 -54.30 11.38
N GLU A 438 -5.18 -53.38 12.35
CA GLU A 438 -5.29 -53.46 13.85
C GLU A 438 -5.08 -54.80 14.65
N SER A 439 -4.64 -54.82 15.92
CA SER A 439 -3.96 -53.84 16.82
C SER A 439 -3.49 -54.47 18.16
N LEU A 440 -2.45 -53.89 18.80
CA LEU A 440 -2.12 -53.99 20.25
C LEU A 440 -1.82 -55.41 20.83
N PRO A 441 -1.58 -55.60 22.15
CA PRO A 441 -0.31 -55.22 22.81
C PRO A 441 0.27 -56.31 23.77
N ALA A 442 1.51 -56.12 24.24
CA ALA A 442 1.93 -56.49 25.61
C ALA A 442 3.35 -55.97 25.96
N SER A 443 3.59 -55.73 27.25
CA SER A 443 4.88 -55.35 27.85
C SER A 443 5.40 -56.44 28.79
N ILE A 444 6.71 -56.46 29.07
CA ILE A 444 7.29 -56.55 30.45
C ILE A 444 8.80 -56.31 30.40
N ASN A 445 9.34 -55.66 31.44
CA ASN A 445 10.77 -55.38 31.61
C ASN A 445 11.48 -56.46 32.46
N SER A 446 12.79 -56.63 32.26
CA SER A 446 13.72 -57.03 33.31
C SER A 446 15.04 -56.26 33.14
N SER A 447 15.84 -56.12 34.21
CA SER A 447 16.88 -55.07 34.29
C SER A 447 18.15 -55.52 35.00
N CYS A 448 19.31 -55.24 34.38
CA CYS A 448 20.62 -55.11 35.03
C CYS A 448 21.59 -54.26 34.15
N PRO A 449 22.73 -53.77 34.68
CA PRO A 449 23.34 -52.51 34.23
C PRO A 449 24.38 -52.61 33.08
N PRO A 450 24.61 -51.50 32.33
CA PRO A 450 25.61 -51.43 31.27
C PRO A 450 26.99 -50.90 31.76
N PRO A 451 28.10 -51.30 31.10
CA PRO A 451 29.44 -50.72 31.30
C PRO A 451 29.59 -49.31 30.66
N PRO A 452 30.66 -48.54 31.00
CA PRO A 452 30.74 -47.12 30.68
C PRO A 452 30.88 -46.82 29.18
N ARG A 453 30.12 -45.82 28.70
CA ARG A 453 30.19 -45.32 27.31
C ARG A 453 31.36 -44.35 27.15
N LYS A 454 32.23 -44.59 26.16
CA LYS A 454 33.26 -43.61 25.75
C LYS A 454 32.59 -42.41 25.07
N GLY A 455 32.91 -41.21 25.53
CA GLY A 455 32.40 -39.95 24.98
C GLY A 455 33.00 -39.59 23.62
N ASN A 456 32.34 -38.66 22.91
CA ASN A 456 32.91 -38.01 21.74
C ASN A 456 33.61 -36.71 22.19
N LYS A 457 34.80 -36.42 21.62
CA LYS A 457 35.58 -35.19 21.90
C LYS A 457 34.88 -33.84 21.57
N PHE A 458 33.63 -33.87 21.12
CA PHE A 458 32.77 -32.70 20.89
C PHE A 458 31.79 -32.42 22.05
N THR A 459 31.67 -33.32 23.02
CA THR A 459 30.79 -33.16 24.20
C THR A 459 31.54 -33.02 25.52
N ASP A 460 32.84 -33.34 25.56
CA ASP A 460 33.69 -33.13 26.72
C ASP A 460 33.89 -31.63 26.97
N GLY A 461 33.11 -31.06 27.90
CA GLY A 461 33.16 -29.64 28.29
C GLY A 461 31.81 -28.91 28.32
N LEU A 462 30.74 -29.47 27.74
CA LEU A 462 29.39 -28.88 27.78
C LEU A 462 28.53 -29.55 28.86
N ASP A 463 28.86 -29.29 30.13
CA ASP A 463 28.00 -29.68 31.24
C ASP A 463 26.70 -28.85 31.25
N LEU A 464 25.55 -29.53 31.29
CA LEU A 464 24.22 -28.92 31.36
C LEU A 464 24.04 -28.04 32.61
N SER A 465 24.81 -28.28 33.67
CA SER A 465 24.82 -27.46 34.88
C SER A 465 25.24 -26.00 34.63
N CYS A 466 26.06 -25.76 33.60
CA CYS A 466 26.82 -24.51 33.42
C CYS A 466 26.11 -23.50 32.50
N ILE A 467 25.15 -23.94 31.66
CA ILE A 467 24.49 -23.08 30.66
C ILE A 467 23.29 -22.33 31.28
N SER A 468 23.60 -21.24 31.97
CA SER A 468 22.62 -20.40 32.66
C SER A 468 21.84 -19.46 31.72
N ASP A 469 22.44 -18.94 30.65
CA ASP A 469 21.86 -17.99 29.67
C ASP A 469 21.62 -18.65 28.29
N TRP A 470 20.45 -19.29 28.12
CA TRP A 470 20.03 -19.84 26.83
C TRP A 470 19.92 -18.77 25.71
N PRO A 471 19.42 -17.54 25.99
CA PRO A 471 19.52 -16.42 25.06
C PRO A 471 20.94 -16.13 24.53
N ALA A 472 22.00 -16.27 25.33
CA ALA A 472 23.37 -16.10 24.85
C ALA A 472 23.78 -17.21 23.87
N GLU A 473 23.41 -18.45 24.14
CA GLU A 473 23.76 -19.59 23.27
C GLU A 473 23.15 -19.51 21.87
N LEU A 474 21.89 -19.05 21.76
CA LEU A 474 21.17 -18.95 20.48
C LEU A 474 21.57 -17.71 19.66
N ARG A 475 21.96 -16.61 20.31
CA ARG A 475 22.21 -15.30 19.71
C ARG A 475 23.27 -15.30 18.58
N PRO A 476 24.40 -16.03 18.67
CA PRO A 476 25.35 -16.16 17.55
C PRO A 476 24.76 -16.84 16.31
N ALA A 477 23.99 -17.92 16.48
CA ALA A 477 23.40 -18.67 15.37
C ALA A 477 22.28 -17.85 14.69
N MET A 478 21.43 -17.19 15.48
CA MET A 478 20.45 -16.21 14.97
C MET A 478 21.13 -15.06 14.21
N LYS A 479 22.25 -14.52 14.72
CA LYS A 479 23.01 -13.46 14.05
C LYS A 479 23.58 -13.92 12.71
N LYS A 480 24.17 -15.13 12.64
CA LYS A 480 24.69 -15.69 11.37
C LYS A 480 23.57 -15.89 10.35
N LEU A 481 22.45 -16.50 10.76
CA LEU A 481 21.30 -16.73 9.87
C LEU A 481 20.73 -15.41 9.33
N ARG A 482 20.55 -14.40 10.20
CA ARG A 482 20.16 -13.05 9.77
C ARG A 482 21.14 -12.49 8.74
N LEU A 483 22.45 -12.52 9.01
CA LEU A 483 23.44 -11.96 8.08
C LEU A 483 23.46 -12.66 6.72
N ALA A 484 23.30 -13.98 6.68
CA ALA A 484 23.23 -14.74 5.42
C ALA A 484 21.96 -14.41 4.61
N MET A 485 20.81 -14.23 5.29
CA MET A 485 19.57 -13.77 4.65
C MET A 485 19.62 -12.30 4.22
N ASP A 486 20.37 -11.46 4.94
CA ASP A 486 20.65 -10.08 4.56
C ASP A 486 21.55 -10.07 3.29
N GLY A 487 22.51 -11.00 3.18
CA GLY A 487 23.34 -11.26 2.01
C GLY A 487 22.53 -11.68 0.76
N LEU A 488 21.68 -12.70 0.86
CA LEU A 488 20.73 -13.05 -0.21
C LEU A 488 19.91 -11.84 -0.66
N LEU A 489 19.40 -11.04 0.28
CA LEU A 489 18.64 -9.85 -0.08
C LEU A 489 19.50 -8.77 -0.79
N LYS A 490 20.81 -8.69 -0.56
CA LYS A 490 21.73 -7.86 -1.38
C LYS A 490 21.85 -8.42 -2.79
N THR A 491 22.14 -9.73 -2.95
CA THR A 491 22.33 -10.38 -4.25
C THR A 491 21.06 -10.33 -5.10
N ALA A 492 19.90 -10.65 -4.53
CA ALA A 492 18.60 -10.53 -5.19
C ALA A 492 18.35 -9.10 -5.73
N ARG A 493 18.64 -8.07 -4.92
CA ARG A 493 18.55 -6.65 -5.35
C ARG A 493 19.56 -6.31 -6.44
N LEU A 494 20.77 -6.87 -6.38
CA LEU A 494 21.83 -6.65 -7.37
C LEU A 494 21.38 -7.20 -8.73
N THR A 495 20.96 -8.46 -8.78
CA THR A 495 20.45 -9.13 -9.98
C THR A 495 19.25 -8.41 -10.59
N HIS A 496 18.24 -8.05 -9.78
CA HIS A 496 17.13 -7.22 -10.26
C HIS A 496 17.63 -5.88 -10.83
N SER A 497 18.60 -5.22 -10.19
CA SER A 497 19.12 -3.94 -10.67
C SER A 497 19.87 -4.06 -12.01
N VAL A 498 20.57 -5.18 -12.25
CA VAL A 498 21.16 -5.52 -13.55
C VAL A 498 20.07 -5.70 -14.61
N PHE A 499 19.05 -6.52 -14.36
CA PHE A 499 17.97 -6.71 -15.34
C PHE A 499 17.15 -5.44 -15.59
N ARG A 500 17.11 -4.49 -14.64
CA ARG A 500 16.56 -3.14 -14.88
C ARG A 500 17.46 -2.29 -15.79
N LEU A 501 18.79 -2.43 -15.74
CA LEU A 501 19.72 -1.73 -16.66
C LEU A 501 19.60 -2.25 -18.10
N THR A 502 19.30 -3.53 -18.29
CA THR A 502 19.07 -4.17 -19.60
C THR A 502 17.65 -3.99 -20.13
N GLU A 503 16.74 -3.36 -19.38
CA GLU A 503 15.39 -3.01 -19.83
C GLU A 503 15.42 -2.02 -21.00
N ASP A 504 14.50 -2.16 -21.97
CA ASP A 504 14.37 -1.18 -23.05
C ASP A 504 13.93 0.20 -22.51
N ARG A 505 14.52 1.25 -23.09
CA ARG A 505 14.29 2.64 -22.74
C ARG A 505 12.80 3.04 -22.82
N LYS A 506 12.08 2.56 -23.86
CA LYS A 506 10.64 2.84 -24.08
C LYS A 506 9.75 1.96 -23.18
N ALA A 507 10.09 0.69 -22.96
CA ALA A 507 9.41 -0.21 -22.02
C ALA A 507 9.48 0.30 -20.57
N ALA A 508 10.69 0.60 -20.08
CA ALA A 508 10.93 1.15 -18.76
C ALA A 508 10.14 2.46 -18.52
N GLN A 509 10.01 3.28 -19.56
CA GLN A 509 9.27 4.55 -19.48
C GLN A 509 7.75 4.34 -19.41
N ARG A 510 7.21 3.40 -20.21
CA ARG A 510 5.80 2.99 -20.11
C ARG A 510 5.50 2.39 -18.73
N ALA A 511 6.34 1.49 -18.23
CA ALA A 511 6.20 0.90 -16.89
C ALA A 511 6.20 1.96 -15.77
N CYS A 512 7.04 3.00 -15.90
CA CYS A 512 7.03 4.17 -15.00
C CYS A 512 5.70 4.94 -15.05
N ASN A 513 5.23 5.30 -16.25
CA ASN A 513 3.97 6.04 -16.45
C ASN A 513 2.75 5.30 -15.88
N VAL A 514 2.65 3.99 -16.13
CA VAL A 514 1.54 3.16 -15.62
C VAL A 514 1.60 3.01 -14.09
N ARG A 515 2.81 2.87 -13.52
CA ARG A 515 3.01 2.84 -12.05
C ARG A 515 2.57 4.15 -11.41
N TYR A 516 2.94 5.30 -11.98
CA TYR A 516 2.52 6.61 -11.47
C TYR A 516 1.00 6.77 -11.51
N ARG A 517 0.35 6.48 -12.65
CA ARG A 517 -1.13 6.52 -12.78
C ARG A 517 -1.80 5.60 -11.74
N ARG A 518 -1.31 4.38 -11.56
CA ARG A 518 -1.83 3.44 -10.55
C ARG A 518 -1.67 3.95 -9.12
N HIS A 519 -0.58 4.64 -8.80
CA HIS A 519 -0.38 5.26 -7.48
C HIS A 519 -1.36 6.42 -7.23
N VAL A 520 -1.63 7.27 -8.24
CA VAL A 520 -2.64 8.35 -8.16
C VAL A 520 -4.03 7.77 -7.89
N CYS A 521 -4.50 6.85 -8.73
CA CYS A 521 -5.85 6.26 -8.60
C CYS A 521 -6.02 5.50 -7.28
N PHE A 522 -5.02 4.73 -6.87
CA PHE A 522 -5.01 4.00 -5.60
C PHE A 522 -5.00 4.94 -4.38
N SER A 523 -4.30 6.08 -4.43
CA SER A 523 -4.30 7.06 -3.33
C SER A 523 -5.69 7.66 -3.12
N GLN A 524 -6.39 8.00 -4.20
CA GLN A 524 -7.78 8.48 -4.15
C GLN A 524 -8.73 7.40 -3.56
N ALA A 525 -8.59 6.15 -4.02
CA ALA A 525 -9.41 5.01 -3.57
C ALA A 525 -9.18 4.67 -2.09
N LEU A 526 -7.92 4.61 -1.65
CA LEU A 526 -7.55 4.33 -0.26
C LEU A 526 -8.04 5.43 0.68
N THR A 527 -7.94 6.70 0.27
CA THR A 527 -8.45 7.85 1.04
C THR A 527 -9.96 7.76 1.24
N ALA A 528 -10.71 7.38 0.19
CA ALA A 528 -12.16 7.18 0.29
C ALA A 528 -12.54 6.01 1.22
N LEU A 529 -11.84 4.88 1.12
CA LEU A 529 -12.05 3.72 2.01
C LEU A 529 -11.70 4.03 3.47
N VAL A 530 -10.56 4.67 3.73
CA VAL A 530 -10.15 5.07 5.08
C VAL A 530 -11.17 6.06 5.67
N THR A 531 -11.71 6.98 4.87
CA THR A 531 -12.80 7.88 5.29
C THR A 531 -14.07 7.10 5.67
N ALA A 532 -14.44 6.07 4.92
CA ALA A 532 -15.58 5.21 5.22
C ALA A 532 -15.38 4.40 6.53
N LEU A 533 -14.20 3.80 6.70
CA LEU A 533 -13.82 3.05 7.91
C LEU A 533 -13.82 3.94 9.15
N MET A 534 -13.15 5.10 9.09
CA MET A 534 -13.08 6.04 10.20
C MET A 534 -14.45 6.65 10.52
N THR A 535 -15.33 6.87 9.53
CA THR A 535 -16.71 7.28 9.77
C THR A 535 -17.51 6.20 10.51
N ARG A 536 -17.38 4.93 10.12
CA ARG A 536 -18.08 3.80 10.76
C ARG A 536 -17.61 3.56 12.19
N LEU A 537 -16.31 3.74 12.45
CA LEU A 537 -15.69 3.55 13.76
C LEU A 537 -15.92 4.75 14.69
N LEU A 538 -15.56 5.98 14.28
CA LEU A 538 -15.53 7.15 15.16
C LEU A 538 -16.86 7.90 15.23
N CYS A 539 -17.57 8.01 14.11
CA CYS A 539 -18.70 8.92 13.97
C CYS A 539 -20.06 8.25 14.28
N ARG A 540 -20.08 7.15 15.02
CA ARG A 540 -21.28 6.38 15.40
C ARG A 540 -21.13 5.79 16.79
N LYS A 541 -22.23 5.33 17.40
CA LYS A 541 -22.15 4.36 18.50
C LYS A 541 -21.47 3.08 17.98
N PRO A 542 -20.55 2.45 18.74
CA PRO A 542 -19.94 1.18 18.34
C PRO A 542 -20.98 0.11 18.06
N ASP A 543 -20.86 -0.57 16.92
CA ASP A 543 -21.73 -1.67 16.50
C ASP A 543 -20.99 -3.00 16.74
N PRO A 544 -21.39 -3.80 17.75
CA PRO A 544 -20.72 -5.07 18.07
C PRO A 544 -20.73 -6.07 16.90
N ILE A 545 -21.76 -6.02 16.05
CA ILE A 545 -21.87 -6.89 14.87
C ILE A 545 -20.81 -6.48 13.84
N PHE A 546 -20.66 -5.17 13.58
CA PHE A 546 -19.61 -4.66 12.69
C PHE A 546 -18.20 -4.97 13.22
N LEU A 547 -17.96 -4.83 14.53
CA LEU A 547 -16.66 -5.17 15.14
C LEU A 547 -16.36 -6.68 15.06
N HIS A 548 -17.37 -7.53 15.25
CA HIS A 548 -17.23 -8.98 15.06
C HIS A 548 -16.90 -9.32 13.60
N ILE A 549 -17.62 -8.76 12.62
CA ILE A 549 -17.35 -8.93 11.18
C ILE A 549 -15.93 -8.47 10.82
N LEU A 550 -15.52 -7.29 11.31
CA LEU A 550 -14.21 -6.71 11.09
C LEU A 550 -13.08 -7.63 11.56
N THR A 551 -13.25 -8.27 12.72
CA THR A 551 -12.25 -9.18 13.31
C THR A 551 -12.28 -10.63 12.81
N THR A 552 -13.31 -11.04 12.07
CA THR A 552 -13.49 -12.43 11.61
C THR A 552 -13.34 -12.63 10.11
N ILE A 553 -14.05 -11.86 9.29
CA ILE A 553 -14.10 -12.03 7.82
C ILE A 553 -13.69 -10.75 7.05
N GLY A 554 -13.50 -9.64 7.77
CA GLY A 554 -13.23 -8.32 7.21
C GLY A 554 -14.51 -7.61 6.72
N PRO A 555 -14.57 -6.27 6.71
CA PRO A 555 -15.74 -5.55 6.21
C PRO A 555 -15.93 -5.72 4.69
N LEU A 556 -17.18 -5.94 4.26
CA LEU A 556 -17.60 -5.74 2.88
C LEU A 556 -17.57 -4.24 2.54
N VAL A 557 -17.10 -3.90 1.35
CA VAL A 557 -17.08 -2.52 0.84
C VAL A 557 -17.73 -2.50 -0.54
N CYS A 558 -18.93 -1.93 -0.62
CA CYS A 558 -19.70 -1.80 -1.84
C CYS A 558 -19.43 -0.43 -2.49
N PHE A 559 -18.71 -0.46 -3.62
CA PHE A 559 -18.53 0.67 -4.51
C PHE A 559 -19.60 0.64 -5.61
N GLU A 560 -20.38 1.70 -5.69
CA GLU A 560 -21.37 1.94 -6.74
C GLU A 560 -20.79 2.92 -7.76
N GLY A 561 -20.72 2.49 -9.02
CA GLY A 561 -20.26 3.28 -10.15
C GLY A 561 -21.42 3.72 -11.06
N LEU A 562 -21.43 5.00 -11.40
CA LEU A 562 -22.36 5.60 -12.37
C LEU A 562 -21.63 6.04 -13.64
N LEU A 563 -20.46 5.46 -13.93
CA LEU A 563 -19.64 5.77 -15.10
C LEU A 563 -20.22 5.12 -16.35
N SER A 564 -20.18 5.86 -17.45
CA SER A 564 -20.69 5.39 -18.74
C SER A 564 -19.56 4.77 -19.55
N TYR A 565 -19.79 3.60 -20.12
CA TYR A 565 -18.77 2.85 -20.89
C TYR A 565 -18.57 3.43 -22.29
N TYR A 566 -18.26 4.73 -22.37
CA TYR A 566 -18.09 5.47 -23.63
C TYR A 566 -17.16 6.68 -23.48
N GLY A 567 -16.19 6.79 -24.39
CA GLY A 567 -15.17 7.86 -24.39
C GLY A 567 -14.33 7.87 -23.11
N GLU A 568 -13.94 9.06 -22.64
CA GLU A 568 -13.09 9.26 -21.45
C GLU A 568 -13.53 8.53 -20.16
N GLU A 569 -14.81 8.13 -20.04
CA GLU A 569 -15.29 7.40 -18.86
C GLU A 569 -14.99 5.90 -18.88
N VAL A 570 -14.61 5.32 -20.04
CA VAL A 570 -14.04 3.96 -20.12
C VAL A 570 -12.69 3.90 -19.40
N ASP A 571 -11.84 4.91 -19.62
CA ASP A 571 -10.52 4.99 -18.98
C ASP A 571 -10.65 5.18 -17.47
N ALA A 572 -11.59 6.02 -17.04
CA ALA A 572 -11.89 6.22 -15.63
C ALA A 572 -12.48 4.96 -14.96
N TRP A 573 -13.27 4.17 -15.69
CA TRP A 573 -13.78 2.87 -15.22
C TRP A 573 -12.65 1.84 -15.08
N GLY A 574 -11.75 1.76 -16.07
CA GLY A 574 -10.59 0.88 -16.02
C GLY A 574 -9.58 1.26 -14.94
N ASP A 575 -9.36 2.55 -14.71
CA ASP A 575 -8.60 3.04 -13.57
C ASP A 575 -9.24 2.64 -12.23
N MET A 576 -10.56 2.79 -12.13
CA MET A 576 -11.33 2.54 -10.92
C MET A 576 -11.37 1.06 -10.52
N ILE A 577 -11.48 0.13 -11.47
CA ILE A 577 -11.37 -1.32 -11.20
C ILE A 577 -10.02 -1.66 -10.57
N VAL A 578 -8.92 -1.24 -11.19
CA VAL A 578 -7.57 -1.55 -10.70
C VAL A 578 -7.34 -0.94 -9.31
N ALA A 579 -7.76 0.31 -9.11
CA ALA A 579 -7.62 1.01 -7.84
C ALA A 579 -8.47 0.42 -6.71
N ILE A 580 -9.63 -0.17 -7.00
CA ILE A 580 -10.49 -0.85 -6.02
C ILE A 580 -9.96 -2.25 -5.71
N GLU A 581 -9.52 -3.00 -6.72
CA GLU A 581 -8.93 -4.33 -6.54
C GLU A 581 -7.70 -4.28 -5.63
N ASP A 582 -6.86 -3.25 -5.83
CA ASP A 582 -5.69 -2.99 -5.00
C ASP A 582 -6.02 -2.82 -3.50
N LEU A 583 -7.24 -2.39 -3.13
CA LEU A 583 -7.65 -2.23 -1.73
C LEU A 583 -7.76 -3.57 -0.98
N ALA A 584 -8.04 -4.67 -1.68
CA ALA A 584 -8.08 -6.01 -1.08
C ALA A 584 -6.72 -6.46 -0.53
N THR A 585 -5.63 -5.87 -1.01
CA THR A 585 -4.25 -6.19 -0.58
C THR A 585 -3.82 -5.45 0.70
N VAL A 586 -4.57 -4.42 1.12
CA VAL A 586 -4.20 -3.53 2.22
C VAL A 586 -4.55 -4.14 3.58
N ASN A 587 -3.55 -4.21 4.47
CA ASN A 587 -3.75 -4.60 5.86
C ASN A 587 -4.17 -3.36 6.68
N PHE A 588 -5.33 -3.40 7.31
CA PHE A 588 -5.76 -2.39 8.28
C PHE A 588 -5.46 -2.88 9.69
N THR A 589 -4.96 -2.02 10.57
CA THR A 589 -4.63 -2.38 11.96
C THR A 589 -5.29 -1.39 12.90
N ILE A 590 -6.12 -1.90 13.82
CA ILE A 590 -6.70 -1.05 14.87
C ILE A 590 -5.62 -0.73 15.90
N THR A 591 -5.54 0.55 16.29
CA THR A 591 -4.53 1.06 17.22
C THR A 591 -5.15 1.98 18.27
N ARG A 592 -4.58 2.00 19.47
CA ARG A 592 -5.00 2.89 20.56
C ARG A 592 -4.50 4.31 20.30
N ILE A 593 -5.38 5.29 20.47
CA ILE A 593 -5.02 6.72 20.48
C ILE A 593 -4.05 6.98 21.64
N LYS A 594 -2.92 7.64 21.38
CA LYS A 594 -2.01 8.11 22.45
C LYS A 594 -2.60 9.38 23.07
N LYS A 595 -2.43 9.57 24.39
CA LYS A 595 -2.85 10.82 25.05
C LYS A 595 -2.14 12.00 24.36
N GLY A 596 -2.92 12.94 23.82
CA GLY A 596 -2.41 14.09 23.08
C GLY A 596 -2.12 13.88 21.58
N SER A 597 -2.56 12.77 20.96
CA SER A 597 -2.45 12.57 19.50
C SER A 597 -3.82 12.57 18.81
N ASP A 598 -3.91 13.22 17.65
CA ASP A 598 -5.12 13.25 16.81
C ASP A 598 -5.56 11.87 16.30
N PHE A 599 -6.82 11.79 15.86
CA PHE A 599 -7.46 10.64 15.21
C PHE A 599 -6.96 10.37 13.77
N THR A 600 -5.77 10.88 13.39
CA THR A 600 -5.28 10.82 12.00
C THR A 600 -4.71 9.43 11.65
N PRO A 601 -5.28 8.73 10.64
CA PRO A 601 -4.75 7.44 10.17
C PRO A 601 -3.30 7.55 9.68
N LYS A 602 -2.52 6.48 9.82
CA LYS A 602 -1.11 6.44 9.38
C LYS A 602 -0.86 5.30 8.42
N VAL A 603 -0.44 5.64 7.20
CA VAL A 603 -0.01 4.67 6.18
C VAL A 603 1.43 4.21 6.49
N VAL A 604 1.67 2.91 6.47
CA VAL A 604 2.96 2.27 6.77
C VAL A 604 3.29 1.17 5.76
N GLY A 605 4.55 0.73 5.71
CA GLY A 605 4.99 -0.35 4.84
C GLY A 605 5.32 0.10 3.41
N SER A 606 5.05 -0.75 2.43
CA SER A 606 5.40 -0.52 1.02
C SER A 606 4.21 -0.79 0.10
N ARG A 607 4.26 -0.40 -1.18
CA ARG A 607 3.15 -0.57 -2.12
C ARG A 607 2.67 -2.03 -2.28
N ASN A 608 3.54 -3.02 -2.03
CA ASN A 608 3.25 -4.45 -2.16
C ASN A 608 2.89 -5.11 -0.81
N ALA A 609 3.04 -4.37 0.29
CA ALA A 609 2.74 -4.82 1.65
C ALA A 609 2.39 -3.56 2.47
N LEU A 610 1.21 -3.00 2.17
CA LEU A 610 0.78 -1.72 2.72
C LEU A 610 -0.07 -1.93 3.97
N GLY A 611 0.30 -1.23 5.04
CA GLY A 611 -0.48 -1.16 6.26
C GLY A 611 -1.16 0.21 6.42
N VAL A 612 -2.34 0.25 7.04
CA VAL A 612 -2.94 1.48 7.54
C VAL A 612 -3.31 1.31 9.00
N LEU A 613 -2.68 2.11 9.86
CA LEU A 613 -3.00 2.20 11.28
C LEU A 613 -4.23 3.10 11.45
N LEU A 614 -5.29 2.54 12.03
CA LEU A 614 -6.54 3.23 12.33
C LEU A 614 -6.59 3.52 13.85
N PRO A 615 -6.45 4.79 14.28
CA PRO A 615 -6.54 5.15 15.69
C PRO A 615 -8.01 5.17 16.16
N VAL A 616 -8.33 4.46 17.24
CA VAL A 616 -9.70 4.38 17.79
C VAL A 616 -9.77 4.67 19.29
N PRO A 617 -10.94 5.12 19.81
CA PRO A 617 -11.21 5.23 21.25
C PRO A 617 -11.12 3.91 21.99
N ASP A 618 -10.76 3.99 23.27
CA ASP A 618 -10.69 2.85 24.19
C ASP A 618 -12.00 2.05 24.26
N VAL A 619 -13.16 2.72 24.12
CA VAL A 619 -14.49 2.09 24.08
C VAL A 619 -14.63 1.07 22.93
N ILE A 620 -13.98 1.33 21.79
CA ILE A 620 -13.97 0.38 20.66
C ILE A 620 -13.03 -0.78 20.97
N LEU A 621 -11.86 -0.51 21.54
CA LEU A 621 -10.90 -1.55 21.93
C LEU A 621 -11.48 -2.53 22.97
N SER A 622 -12.24 -2.03 23.95
CA SER A 622 -12.93 -2.87 24.95
C SER A 622 -14.04 -3.76 24.38
N LEU A 623 -14.46 -3.53 23.14
CA LEU A 623 -15.45 -4.34 22.42
C LEU A 623 -14.83 -5.29 21.39
N LEU A 624 -13.51 -5.26 21.20
CA LEU A 624 -12.80 -6.24 20.38
C LEU A 624 -12.50 -7.50 21.20
N PRO A 625 -12.59 -8.71 20.61
CA PRO A 625 -12.23 -9.94 21.30
C PRO A 625 -10.76 -9.92 21.73
N VAL A 626 -10.50 -10.22 23.00
CA VAL A 626 -9.14 -10.22 23.57
C VAL A 626 -8.32 -11.36 22.98
N SER A 627 -7.51 -11.05 21.99
CA SER A 627 -6.53 -11.96 21.40
C SER A 627 -5.21 -11.91 22.18
N GLN A 628 -4.38 -12.95 22.07
CA GLN A 628 -3.04 -13.00 22.64
C GLN A 628 -2.10 -11.93 22.05
N SER A 629 -2.43 -11.40 20.87
CA SER A 629 -1.83 -10.19 20.29
C SER A 629 -2.74 -8.98 20.49
N PHE A 630 -2.21 -7.90 21.07
CA PHE A 630 -2.90 -6.61 21.27
C PHE A 630 -3.15 -5.81 19.97
N THR A 631 -3.15 -6.47 18.81
CA THR A 631 -3.13 -5.83 17.48
C THR A 631 -4.05 -6.56 16.51
N HIS A 632 -5.30 -6.10 16.40
CA HIS A 632 -6.27 -6.64 15.44
C HIS A 632 -5.94 -6.13 14.03
N VAL A 633 -5.47 -7.03 13.18
CA VAL A 633 -5.22 -6.79 11.74
C VAL A 633 -6.36 -7.39 10.93
N PHE A 634 -6.89 -6.63 9.98
CA PHE A 634 -7.97 -7.06 9.10
C PHE A 634 -7.74 -6.61 7.64
N ARG A 635 -8.51 -7.18 6.72
CA ARG A 635 -8.61 -6.74 5.32
C ARG A 635 -10.06 -6.40 4.99
N VAL A 636 -10.28 -5.75 3.85
CA VAL A 636 -11.62 -5.51 3.31
C VAL A 636 -11.91 -6.46 2.15
N THR A 637 -13.19 -6.76 1.91
CA THR A 637 -13.63 -7.39 0.66
C THR A 637 -14.31 -6.32 -0.20
N PRO A 638 -13.62 -5.74 -1.21
CA PRO A 638 -14.20 -4.74 -2.10
C PRO A 638 -14.99 -5.40 -3.24
N VAL A 639 -16.19 -4.86 -3.50
CA VAL A 639 -17.01 -5.18 -4.68
C VAL A 639 -17.40 -3.88 -5.39
N PHE A 640 -17.33 -3.88 -6.72
CA PHE A 640 -17.65 -2.74 -7.58
C PHE A 640 -18.75 -3.10 -8.58
N PHE A 641 -19.88 -2.40 -8.52
CA PHE A 641 -20.95 -2.53 -9.51
C PHE A 641 -21.11 -1.21 -10.24
N ASN A 642 -21.04 -1.22 -11.57
CA ASN A 642 -21.10 -0.01 -12.40
C ASN A 642 -22.22 -0.07 -13.44
N ILE A 643 -23.13 0.91 -13.42
CA ILE A 643 -24.19 1.09 -14.43
C ILE A 643 -24.23 2.58 -14.82
N GLY A 644 -23.97 2.86 -16.10
CA GLY A 644 -24.03 4.23 -16.63
C GLY A 644 -25.49 4.65 -16.85
N ILE A 645 -25.88 5.81 -16.32
CA ILE A 645 -27.29 6.27 -16.38
C ILE A 645 -27.58 7.30 -17.48
N ASN A 646 -26.57 7.96 -18.04
CA ASN A 646 -26.74 9.12 -18.93
C ASN A 646 -26.79 8.77 -20.43
N GLU A 647 -26.78 9.78 -21.29
CA GLU A 647 -26.85 9.66 -22.75
C GLU A 647 -25.69 8.85 -23.33
N LYS A 648 -24.48 9.01 -22.77
CA LYS A 648 -23.29 8.25 -23.17
C LYS A 648 -23.39 6.75 -22.84
N ALA A 649 -24.19 6.37 -21.85
CA ALA A 649 -24.48 4.97 -21.59
C ALA A 649 -25.47 4.38 -22.61
N THR A 650 -26.46 5.15 -23.07
CA THR A 650 -27.30 4.71 -24.20
C THR A 650 -26.45 4.49 -25.45
N LEU A 651 -25.52 5.41 -25.78
CA LEU A 651 -24.59 5.23 -26.90
C LEU A 651 -23.72 3.97 -26.76
N ALA A 652 -23.21 3.67 -25.55
CA ALA A 652 -22.45 2.46 -25.28
C ALA A 652 -23.24 1.17 -25.55
N GLU A 653 -24.52 1.16 -25.14
CA GLU A 653 -25.46 0.05 -25.34
C GLU A 653 -25.84 -0.11 -26.83
N THR A 654 -26.16 0.98 -27.52
CA THR A 654 -26.47 0.98 -28.97
C THR A 654 -25.29 0.49 -29.81
N LEU A 655 -24.06 0.76 -29.40
CA LEU A 655 -22.83 0.27 -30.03
C LEU A 655 -22.41 -1.14 -29.58
N GLY A 656 -23.16 -1.79 -28.67
CA GLY A 656 -22.86 -3.14 -28.17
C GLY A 656 -21.55 -3.24 -27.34
N THR A 657 -20.97 -2.11 -26.94
CA THR A 657 -19.63 -2.04 -26.31
C THR A 657 -19.61 -2.43 -24.83
N THR A 658 -20.76 -2.53 -24.17
CA THR A 658 -20.90 -2.72 -22.71
C THR A 658 -20.57 -4.12 -22.20
N LYS A 659 -20.19 -5.08 -23.06
CA LYS A 659 -19.89 -6.47 -22.64
C LYS A 659 -18.88 -6.58 -21.47
N PRO A 660 -17.75 -5.83 -21.44
CA PRO A 660 -16.80 -5.91 -20.32
C PRO A 660 -17.36 -5.33 -19.01
N GLN A 661 -18.25 -4.33 -19.10
CA GLN A 661 -18.98 -3.79 -17.94
C GLN A 661 -19.97 -4.82 -17.38
N ILE A 662 -20.67 -5.55 -18.24
CA ILE A 662 -21.60 -6.61 -17.84
C ILE A 662 -20.82 -7.75 -17.17
N GLN A 663 -19.73 -8.23 -17.78
CA GLN A 663 -18.88 -9.27 -17.19
C GLN A 663 -18.34 -8.85 -15.81
N SER A 664 -17.80 -7.63 -15.69
CA SER A 664 -17.28 -7.13 -14.42
C SER A 664 -18.36 -7.05 -13.31
N ASN A 665 -19.62 -6.78 -13.66
CA ASN A 665 -20.74 -6.84 -12.72
C ASN A 665 -21.10 -8.29 -12.32
N VAL A 666 -20.86 -9.30 -13.16
CA VAL A 666 -20.99 -10.72 -12.81
C VAL A 666 -19.84 -11.15 -11.89
N ASP A 667 -18.59 -10.83 -12.25
CA ASP A 667 -17.40 -11.16 -11.44
C ASP A 667 -17.51 -10.60 -10.00
N ASN A 668 -18.04 -9.38 -9.87
CA ASN A 668 -18.28 -8.74 -8.57
C ASN A 668 -19.50 -9.32 -7.83
N PHE A 669 -20.48 -9.89 -8.53
CA PHE A 669 -21.55 -10.65 -7.89
C PHE A 669 -21.02 -11.97 -7.30
N ASP A 670 -20.18 -12.72 -8.02
CA ASP A 670 -19.64 -13.98 -7.51
C ASP A 670 -18.76 -13.74 -6.27
N ARG A 671 -17.95 -12.68 -6.26
CA ARG A 671 -17.23 -12.21 -5.07
C ARG A 671 -18.15 -11.80 -3.91
N LEU A 672 -19.25 -11.11 -4.20
CA LEU A 672 -20.28 -10.76 -3.20
C LEU A 672 -20.94 -12.01 -2.63
N ASN A 673 -21.17 -13.03 -3.46
CA ASN A 673 -21.74 -14.30 -3.05
C ASN A 673 -20.78 -15.14 -2.18
N GLU A 674 -19.51 -15.20 -2.53
CA GLU A 674 -18.46 -15.82 -1.71
C GLU A 674 -18.35 -15.14 -0.33
N TYR A 675 -18.40 -13.80 -0.28
CA TYR A 675 -18.49 -13.06 0.99
C TYR A 675 -19.77 -13.37 1.77
N TYR A 676 -20.92 -13.45 1.11
CA TYR A 676 -22.20 -13.82 1.74
C TYR A 676 -22.17 -15.22 2.35
N HIS A 677 -21.54 -16.21 1.70
CA HIS A 677 -21.32 -17.53 2.28
C HIS A 677 -20.43 -17.48 3.53
N ARG A 678 -19.39 -16.62 3.56
CA ARG A 678 -18.58 -16.37 4.77
C ARG A 678 -19.39 -15.66 5.87
N PHE A 679 -20.17 -14.64 5.52
CA PHE A 679 -21.03 -13.89 6.46
C PHE A 679 -22.08 -14.78 7.14
N ARG A 680 -22.72 -15.70 6.40
CA ARG A 680 -23.71 -16.63 6.95
C ARG A 680 -23.17 -17.52 8.08
N ARG A 681 -21.87 -17.81 8.09
CA ARG A 681 -21.22 -18.62 9.15
C ARG A 681 -21.08 -17.89 10.48
N LEU A 682 -21.29 -16.57 10.52
CA LEU A 682 -21.23 -15.76 11.75
C LEU A 682 -22.56 -15.74 12.54
N SER A 683 -23.64 -16.36 12.04
CA SER A 683 -24.94 -16.47 12.72
C SER A 683 -25.52 -15.14 13.25
N VAL A 684 -25.22 -14.03 12.57
CA VAL A 684 -25.65 -12.68 12.94
C VAL A 684 -27.18 -12.55 12.92
N PRO A 685 -27.82 -11.94 13.94
CA PRO A 685 -29.25 -11.66 13.92
C PRO A 685 -29.60 -10.61 12.86
N VAL A 686 -30.32 -11.04 11.81
CA VAL A 686 -30.80 -10.18 10.72
C VAL A 686 -32.23 -9.70 11.02
N SER A 687 -32.55 -8.45 10.70
CA SER A 687 -33.89 -7.88 10.95
C SER A 687 -34.96 -8.51 10.07
N HIS A 688 -36.03 -9.02 10.69
CA HIS A 688 -37.13 -9.72 10.04
C HIS A 688 -38.02 -8.83 9.12
N ARG A 689 -37.88 -7.49 9.16
CA ARG A 689 -38.68 -6.58 8.32
C ARG A 689 -38.16 -6.42 6.89
N LEU A 690 -36.89 -6.76 6.63
CA LEU A 690 -36.32 -6.65 5.29
C LEU A 690 -36.54 -7.94 4.46
N PRO A 691 -36.57 -7.86 3.11
CA PRO A 691 -36.54 -9.04 2.26
C PRO A 691 -35.39 -9.97 2.67
N SER A 692 -35.63 -11.27 2.72
CA SER A 692 -34.62 -12.21 3.22
C SER A 692 -33.33 -12.12 2.40
N LEU A 693 -32.18 -12.08 3.09
CA LEU A 693 -30.88 -11.92 2.44
C LEU A 693 -30.61 -12.98 1.33
N PRO A 694 -31.03 -14.26 1.46
CA PRO A 694 -31.01 -15.20 0.33
C PRO A 694 -31.76 -14.70 -0.91
N ARG A 695 -33.02 -14.26 -0.75
CA ARG A 695 -33.84 -13.77 -1.87
C ARG A 695 -33.24 -12.53 -2.53
N LEU A 696 -32.55 -11.67 -1.78
CA LEU A 696 -31.81 -10.55 -2.38
C LEU A 696 -30.60 -11.02 -3.21
N MET A 697 -29.87 -12.04 -2.75
CA MET A 697 -28.78 -12.65 -3.52
C MET A 697 -29.31 -13.34 -4.80
N ASP A 698 -30.44 -14.04 -4.73
CA ASP A 698 -31.10 -14.65 -5.88
C ASP A 698 -31.58 -13.60 -6.90
N ASN A 699 -32.24 -12.54 -6.42
CA ASN A 699 -32.64 -11.38 -7.24
C ASN A 699 -31.42 -10.71 -7.90
N MET A 700 -30.31 -10.56 -7.16
CA MET A 700 -29.08 -9.95 -7.66
C MET A 700 -28.43 -10.83 -8.76
N LYS A 701 -28.41 -12.16 -8.56
CA LYS A 701 -27.95 -13.11 -9.57
C LYS A 701 -28.76 -13.01 -10.86
N LEU A 702 -30.08 -12.96 -10.74
CA LEU A 702 -30.97 -12.77 -11.89
C LEU A 702 -30.71 -11.42 -12.57
N ALA A 703 -30.56 -10.34 -11.80
CA ALA A 703 -30.34 -9.00 -12.34
C ALA A 703 -29.00 -8.85 -13.09
N THR A 704 -27.91 -9.48 -12.64
CA THR A 704 -26.62 -9.43 -13.36
C THR A 704 -26.59 -10.28 -14.63
N HIS A 705 -27.39 -11.34 -14.70
CA HIS A 705 -27.50 -12.22 -15.88
C HIS A 705 -28.62 -11.79 -16.87
N THR A 706 -29.49 -10.86 -16.48
CA THR A 706 -30.59 -10.36 -17.33
C THR A 706 -30.15 -9.20 -18.21
N THR A 707 -30.22 -9.38 -19.53
CA THR A 707 -29.98 -8.30 -20.51
C THR A 707 -31.08 -7.25 -20.45
N LYS A 708 -30.83 -6.18 -19.69
CA LYS A 708 -31.74 -5.04 -19.49
C LYS A 708 -30.96 -3.72 -19.62
N SER A 709 -31.42 -2.83 -20.51
CA SER A 709 -30.82 -1.50 -20.69
C SER A 709 -30.78 -0.76 -19.34
N LYS A 710 -29.61 -0.22 -19.00
CA LYS A 710 -29.30 0.51 -17.77
C LYS A 710 -29.88 -0.13 -16.52
N ASN A 711 -29.54 -1.40 -16.27
CA ASN A 711 -30.12 -2.17 -15.17
C ASN A 711 -29.69 -1.69 -13.76
N VAL A 712 -30.23 -0.55 -13.32
CA VAL A 712 -29.96 0.10 -12.02
C VAL A 712 -30.45 -0.70 -10.81
N GLU A 713 -31.27 -1.73 -11.02
CA GLU A 713 -31.68 -2.68 -9.97
C GLU A 713 -30.48 -3.45 -9.41
N ILE A 714 -29.41 -3.64 -10.21
CA ILE A 714 -28.12 -4.19 -9.76
C ILE A 714 -27.53 -3.30 -8.65
N LEU A 715 -27.51 -1.98 -8.86
CA LEU A 715 -26.95 -1.02 -7.89
C LEU A 715 -27.81 -0.96 -6.61
N GLN A 716 -29.13 -0.88 -6.77
CA GLN A 716 -30.09 -0.82 -5.67
C GLN A 716 -30.11 -2.11 -4.83
N THR A 717 -29.96 -3.27 -5.47
CA THR A 717 -29.94 -4.57 -4.78
C THR A 717 -28.59 -4.77 -4.08
N ALA A 718 -27.46 -4.43 -4.72
CA ALA A 718 -26.16 -4.39 -4.07
C ALA A 718 -26.13 -3.46 -2.83
N ALA A 719 -26.80 -2.31 -2.91
CA ALA A 719 -26.97 -1.40 -1.78
C ALA A 719 -27.66 -2.09 -0.59
N LYS A 720 -28.83 -2.68 -0.82
CA LYS A 720 -29.62 -3.40 0.20
C LYS A 720 -28.85 -4.57 0.81
N ILE A 721 -28.21 -5.39 -0.01
CA ILE A 721 -27.35 -6.51 0.42
C ILE A 721 -26.21 -6.00 1.32
N ALA A 722 -25.51 -4.93 0.91
CA ALA A 722 -24.40 -4.37 1.68
C ALA A 722 -24.86 -3.81 3.03
N ARG A 723 -25.98 -3.06 3.09
CA ARG A 723 -26.55 -2.56 4.35
C ARG A 723 -26.94 -3.70 5.31
N MET A 724 -27.52 -4.78 4.78
CA MET A 724 -27.88 -5.97 5.57
C MET A 724 -26.65 -6.72 6.11
N MET A 725 -25.57 -6.82 5.33
CA MET A 725 -24.30 -7.41 5.77
C MET A 725 -23.39 -6.43 6.55
N ARG A 726 -23.91 -5.28 7.01
CA ARG A 726 -23.16 -4.21 7.72
C ARG A 726 -21.93 -3.66 6.97
N GLY A 727 -21.90 -3.82 5.65
CA GLY A 727 -20.85 -3.31 4.79
C GLY A 727 -20.85 -1.78 4.65
N LEU A 728 -19.75 -1.26 4.12
CA LEU A 728 -19.59 0.17 3.80
C LEU A 728 -20.14 0.49 2.41
N ARG A 729 -20.77 1.66 2.25
CA ARG A 729 -21.33 2.15 0.97
C ARG A 729 -20.54 3.35 0.45
N LEU A 730 -20.09 3.27 -0.80
CA LEU A 730 -19.49 4.38 -1.54
C LEU A 730 -20.17 4.53 -2.90
N THR A 731 -20.43 5.76 -3.33
CA THR A 731 -21.15 6.07 -4.59
C THR A 731 -20.36 7.07 -5.44
N SER A 732 -20.10 6.72 -6.70
CA SER A 732 -19.17 7.44 -7.57
C SER A 732 -19.69 7.72 -8.98
N CYS A 733 -19.22 8.83 -9.53
CA CYS A 733 -19.28 9.17 -10.96
C CYS A 733 -18.11 10.10 -11.29
N LYS A 734 -17.91 10.46 -12.56
CA LYS A 734 -16.81 11.31 -13.05
C LYS A 734 -16.50 12.56 -12.20
N SER A 735 -17.48 13.15 -11.53
CA SER A 735 -17.34 14.40 -10.75
C SER A 735 -17.88 14.34 -9.31
N ALA A 736 -18.45 13.21 -8.86
CA ALA A 736 -19.22 13.06 -7.62
C ALA A 736 -20.31 14.12 -7.33
N LYS A 737 -20.72 14.93 -8.32
CA LYS A 737 -21.63 16.07 -8.12
C LYS A 737 -23.09 15.66 -8.40
N ASP A 738 -23.45 15.51 -9.68
CA ASP A 738 -24.84 15.43 -10.13
C ASP A 738 -25.40 13.99 -10.10
N ARG A 739 -24.83 13.06 -10.90
CA ARG A 739 -25.31 11.65 -10.99
C ARG A 739 -25.32 10.94 -9.63
N THR A 740 -24.28 11.12 -8.81
CA THR A 740 -24.24 10.59 -7.44
C THR A 740 -25.26 11.25 -6.52
N GLY A 741 -25.59 12.53 -6.74
CA GLY A 741 -26.69 13.19 -6.03
C GLY A 741 -28.05 12.53 -6.32
N MET A 742 -28.28 12.13 -7.57
CA MET A 742 -29.49 11.39 -7.95
C MET A 742 -29.54 10.02 -7.27
N SER A 743 -28.44 9.27 -7.28
CA SER A 743 -28.40 7.93 -6.66
C SER A 743 -28.51 7.96 -5.14
N CYS A 744 -27.76 8.84 -4.44
CA CYS A 744 -27.79 8.89 -2.99
C CYS A 744 -29.14 9.35 -2.41
N THR A 745 -29.82 10.30 -3.07
CA THR A 745 -31.19 10.68 -2.66
C THR A 745 -32.19 9.56 -2.91
N LEU A 746 -31.99 8.77 -3.97
CA LEU A 746 -32.82 7.59 -4.25
C LEU A 746 -32.59 6.47 -3.23
N GLU A 747 -31.34 6.19 -2.83
CA GLU A 747 -31.06 5.25 -1.75
C GLU A 747 -31.65 5.72 -0.41
N GLN A 748 -31.60 7.01 -0.11
CA GLN A 748 -32.17 7.59 1.10
C GLN A 748 -33.70 7.43 1.16
N VAL A 749 -34.42 7.72 0.08
CA VAL A 749 -35.89 7.53 0.03
C VAL A 749 -36.29 6.05 -0.05
N ASP A 750 -35.49 5.21 -0.72
CA ASP A 750 -35.63 3.74 -0.66
C ASP A 750 -35.52 3.20 0.77
N ILE A 751 -34.59 3.72 1.58
CA ILE A 751 -34.52 3.42 3.02
C ILE A 751 -35.79 3.91 3.72
N LEU A 752 -36.21 5.17 3.54
CA LEU A 752 -37.41 5.67 4.23
C LEU A 752 -38.67 4.84 3.91
N SER A 753 -38.83 4.39 2.67
CA SER A 753 -39.94 3.53 2.23
C SER A 753 -39.82 2.08 2.74
N THR A 754 -38.65 1.45 2.64
CA THR A 754 -38.48 0.02 3.00
C THR A 754 -38.14 -0.23 4.48
N GLU A 755 -37.75 0.80 5.21
CA GLU A 755 -37.22 0.68 6.57
C GLU A 755 -37.87 1.61 7.62
N TYR A 756 -38.68 2.59 7.19
CA TYR A 756 -39.39 3.56 8.07
C TYR A 756 -40.88 3.75 7.68
N ASP A 757 -41.41 2.88 6.83
CA ASP A 757 -42.81 2.82 6.41
C ASP A 757 -43.33 4.15 5.78
N LEU A 758 -42.47 4.90 5.05
CA LEU A 758 -42.87 6.07 4.25
C LEU A 758 -43.89 5.67 3.17
N ALA A 759 -45.05 6.35 3.18
CA ALA A 759 -46.17 6.04 2.29
C ALA A 759 -45.82 6.21 0.81
N GLU A 760 -46.29 5.27 -0.03
CA GLU A 760 -45.94 5.19 -1.45
C GLU A 760 -46.27 6.46 -2.24
N HIS A 761 -47.40 7.10 -1.93
CA HIS A 761 -47.83 8.35 -2.55
C HIS A 761 -47.00 9.59 -2.14
N GLU A 762 -46.09 9.44 -1.17
CA GLU A 762 -45.14 10.47 -0.74
C GLU A 762 -43.71 10.20 -1.23
N TYR A 763 -43.41 8.98 -1.71
CA TYR A 763 -42.09 8.58 -2.19
C TYR A 763 -41.48 9.60 -3.16
N GLN A 764 -42.24 9.97 -4.20
CA GLN A 764 -41.77 10.93 -5.21
C GLN A 764 -41.63 12.34 -4.63
N LYS A 765 -42.54 12.78 -3.74
CA LYS A 765 -42.46 14.09 -3.08
C LYS A 765 -41.19 14.20 -2.22
N ALA A 766 -40.87 13.17 -1.44
CA ALA A 766 -39.68 13.10 -0.63
C ALA A 766 -38.41 13.11 -1.49
N LEU A 767 -38.40 12.36 -2.60
CA LEU A 767 -37.28 12.31 -3.54
C LEU A 767 -37.03 13.64 -4.23
N ASP A 768 -38.08 14.35 -4.64
CA ASP A 768 -37.97 15.67 -5.25
C ASP A 768 -37.55 16.73 -4.23
N CYS A 769 -38.07 16.72 -3.01
CA CYS A 769 -37.65 17.60 -1.90
C CYS A 769 -36.14 17.43 -1.58
N MET A 770 -35.67 16.19 -1.45
CA MET A 770 -34.23 15.91 -1.26
C MET A 770 -33.35 16.38 -2.42
N ARG A 771 -33.93 16.61 -3.61
CA ARG A 771 -33.25 17.11 -4.82
C ARG A 771 -33.47 18.62 -5.07
N SER A 772 -34.53 19.26 -4.56
CA SER A 772 -34.78 20.71 -4.67
C SER A 772 -34.05 21.50 -3.61
N GLU A 773 -34.07 21.03 -2.37
CA GLU A 773 -33.63 21.76 -1.17
C GLU A 773 -32.61 20.99 -0.34
N GLY A 774 -32.52 19.67 -0.51
CA GLY A 774 -31.58 18.81 0.22
C GLY A 774 -30.09 19.09 -0.06
N CYS A 775 -29.23 18.61 0.85
CA CYS A 775 -27.78 18.89 0.93
C CYS A 775 -26.97 18.68 -0.36
N ARG A 776 -27.47 17.88 -1.32
CA ARG A 776 -26.84 17.71 -2.64
C ARG A 776 -26.85 18.98 -3.50
N ARG A 777 -27.71 19.95 -3.18
CA ARG A 777 -27.78 21.29 -3.78
C ARG A 777 -26.71 22.23 -3.24
N GLU A 778 -26.36 22.11 -1.96
CA GLU A 778 -25.14 22.74 -1.44
C GLU A 778 -23.88 22.14 -2.06
N ASN A 779 -23.90 20.84 -2.41
CA ASN A 779 -22.76 20.25 -3.11
C ASN A 779 -22.57 20.80 -4.54
N THR A 780 -23.65 21.15 -5.27
CA THR A 780 -23.49 21.83 -6.57
C THR A 780 -22.90 23.22 -6.39
N ALA A 781 -23.40 24.01 -5.43
CA ALA A 781 -22.86 25.33 -5.11
C ALA A 781 -21.37 25.30 -4.70
N LYS A 782 -20.98 24.38 -3.81
CA LYS A 782 -19.58 24.24 -3.37
C LYS A 782 -18.62 23.79 -4.49
N ASN A 783 -19.12 23.21 -5.57
CA ASN A 783 -18.31 22.75 -6.70
C ASN A 783 -18.30 23.72 -7.91
N ILE A 784 -19.37 24.48 -8.16
CA ILE A 784 -19.50 25.36 -9.34
C ILE A 784 -20.12 26.74 -9.05
N GLY A 785 -20.20 27.17 -7.78
CA GLY A 785 -20.84 28.41 -7.34
C GLY A 785 -22.38 28.39 -7.39
N VAL A 786 -22.98 27.61 -8.30
CA VAL A 786 -24.43 27.61 -8.57
C VAL A 786 -25.14 26.42 -7.92
N ARG A 787 -26.23 26.70 -7.21
CA ARG A 787 -27.24 25.70 -6.78
C ARG A 787 -28.07 25.21 -7.98
N LYS A 788 -27.45 24.49 -8.93
CA LYS A 788 -28.14 23.76 -10.03
C LYS A 788 -27.37 22.51 -10.41
N TYR A 789 -28.09 21.44 -10.80
CA TYR A 789 -27.50 20.26 -11.42
C TYR A 789 -27.14 20.55 -12.88
N ALA A 790 -25.95 20.13 -13.30
CA ALA A 790 -25.44 20.36 -14.64
C ALA A 790 -25.94 19.29 -15.62
N PHE A 791 -27.23 19.36 -15.93
CA PHE A 791 -27.90 18.50 -16.91
C PHE A 791 -28.73 19.36 -17.88
N ASN A 792 -28.71 19.01 -19.17
CA ASN A 792 -29.64 19.50 -20.18
C ASN A 792 -30.88 18.58 -20.23
N THR A 793 -32.07 19.14 -20.48
CA THR A 793 -33.32 18.42 -20.71
C THR A 793 -33.16 17.25 -21.69
N LEU A 794 -32.41 17.44 -22.79
CA LEU A 794 -32.17 16.38 -23.78
C LEU A 794 -31.38 15.20 -23.20
N GLN A 795 -30.42 15.44 -22.30
CA GLN A 795 -29.70 14.35 -21.61
C GLN A 795 -30.66 13.60 -20.68
N LEU A 796 -31.50 14.32 -19.93
CA LEU A 796 -32.47 13.76 -18.99
C LEU A 796 -33.57 12.92 -19.66
N MET A 797 -33.80 13.06 -20.97
CA MET A 797 -34.66 12.11 -21.71
C MET A 797 -34.13 10.68 -21.57
N THR A 798 -32.81 10.49 -21.61
CA THR A 798 -32.14 9.16 -21.58
C THR A 798 -32.00 8.56 -20.18
N PHE A 799 -32.24 9.31 -19.11
CA PHE A 799 -32.07 8.83 -17.73
C PHE A 799 -33.20 7.88 -17.32
N PRO A 800 -32.93 6.85 -16.48
CA PRO A 800 -33.99 6.10 -15.81
C PRO A 800 -34.87 7.04 -14.97
N THR A 801 -36.19 6.83 -14.95
CA THR A 801 -37.18 7.78 -14.39
C THR A 801 -36.85 8.24 -12.97
N LEU A 802 -36.56 7.32 -12.05
CA LEU A 802 -36.24 7.63 -10.65
C LEU A 802 -34.89 8.36 -10.46
N TYR A 803 -34.06 8.46 -11.50
CA TYR A 803 -32.78 9.20 -11.48
C TYR A 803 -32.88 10.61 -12.10
N LYS A 804 -34.08 11.06 -12.49
CA LYS A 804 -34.30 12.42 -13.02
C LYS A 804 -34.45 13.44 -11.88
N PRO A 805 -33.79 14.62 -11.95
CA PRO A 805 -34.03 15.71 -11.01
C PRO A 805 -35.37 16.41 -11.31
N PRO A 806 -36.06 16.98 -10.31
CA PRO A 806 -37.29 17.74 -10.53
C PRO A 806 -37.04 19.03 -11.36
N PRO A 807 -38.05 19.53 -12.09
CA PRO A 807 -37.96 20.76 -12.88
C PRO A 807 -37.39 21.96 -12.11
N GLY A 808 -36.73 22.88 -12.82
CA GLY A 808 -36.11 24.09 -12.25
C GLY A 808 -34.80 23.86 -11.47
N THR A 809 -34.53 22.63 -10.98
CA THR A 809 -33.32 22.33 -10.18
C THR A 809 -32.06 22.09 -11.01
N TYR A 810 -32.20 21.94 -12.33
CA TYR A 810 -31.12 21.66 -13.29
C TYR A 810 -31.00 22.76 -14.36
N GLY A 811 -29.93 22.70 -15.16
CA GLY A 811 -29.77 23.52 -16.36
C GLY A 811 -28.34 23.55 -16.90
N SER A 812 -28.15 24.27 -18.01
CA SER A 812 -26.83 24.52 -18.61
C SER A 812 -26.03 25.52 -17.77
N ALA A 813 -25.26 25.01 -16.81
CA ALA A 813 -24.14 25.72 -16.22
C ALA A 813 -22.84 25.14 -16.79
N GLN A 814 -21.84 25.98 -17.07
CA GLN A 814 -20.51 25.54 -17.53
C GLN A 814 -19.80 24.72 -16.40
N THR A 815 -19.08 23.63 -16.72
CA THR A 815 -18.54 22.65 -15.74
C THR A 815 -17.21 21.96 -16.07
#